data_AF-A0A817M8T7-F1
#
_entry.id   AF-A0A817M8T7-F1
#
_cell.length_a   1.000
_cell.length_b   1.000
_cell.length_c   1.000
_cell.angle_alpha   90.00
_cell.angle_beta   90.00
_cell.angle_gamma   90.00
#
_symmetry.space_group_name_H-M   'P 1'
#
loop_
_entity.id
_entity.type
_entity.pdbx_description
1 polymer ?
#
loop_
_entity_poly.entity_id
_entity_poly.type
_entity_poly.pdbx_seq_one_letter_code
_entity_poly.pdbx_strand_id
1 'polypeptide(L)'
;MDIQTDLLKQIQELEEENSEQSLIPIHVLKTAQEHVDGELEERLVKAKNDSSGQRIVLIPYNLGNFHLTGIYIKFQTNGSVERAEFINPVREHNGIPDQLQQSFNTIFQRFHLQLRKCEQPGGQNISGHLTKKYLLALVKETAFITDSSPTMTNETTQLTNRQEEEEEQQQQQQNIDRPLYSQGNHPLISNLSCIDPYENIHTSQSPVNISETDRPREVTSENSQPYRTATDSHPTTTDTPVEDRDTEKNADRIEASITNESLQHLYDDMNSMPSCSERSVISLLYYISCELTQNNPSGHVNSINKELESLKMRMNSEEKSLSNIRNSVKELSVYIQNQNWEEALKLLRKLFKEICPLNIHDLFRFIRKVDDAADVIKNKDIIFLLGNTGAGKSTTLHFLAGSKMIATRIKGLNHIMAASWKNPDLRNVTTSPSAKSETRFIIPITVDLSGVVASRSDSIIICDTPGFEDTNGPEVDIANGISIIRAIRECKSVRPVVLVSYKGIGDRFEGLKNLTHLLAGLIPKIKNEIRAFSYIFTKYPEIEKGTIHESLINISETMNEQEKSDISFMNLFEDMLLKTKRQTLVLDPVKDEPKEFLYELLRSTAIEDPKEVFQFSITDKSKNIVNNQVRLYQLSILSAIQRYEYSVIKYYLDQIKYLNSLLNQVNIEQIYLSCVASLSKHLSDEYEKGTLMLDRCLIDENILTVNDIKQYQTYIDHANQAEQLRNDHFDETVLHSGAFIQYLFRLMKKIEDELKEKAIDDPSVKNSFDKIRLVAKNFPDFSNEYESVQKLFTEKIETEIDLFKEFISKDQFQGGVISMTKLSSAVNILHEHFSDGYIEEKYRLLKEYLLDHLKHSVNGSQLIFQKPKLDELDIGQINKCLDKLDKALQTIDIEKHISKTEIKELRQSVVSKMVTLFKRLVGETEKEFKKEDGWQHLGNLLQQLDLIQT
;
A
#
# COMPACT_ATOMS: atom_id res chain seq x y z
N MET A 1 -12.31 21.53 21.28
CA MET A 1 -13.09 20.30 21.49
C MET A 1 -12.89 19.91 22.94
N ASP A 2 -13.95 19.72 23.72
CA ASP A 2 -13.85 19.41 25.15
C ASP A 2 -13.67 17.90 25.35
N ILE A 3 -12.46 17.48 25.72
CA ILE A 3 -12.10 16.07 25.91
C ILE A 3 -12.99 15.37 26.96
N GLN A 4 -13.49 16.12 27.95
CA GLN A 4 -14.35 15.55 28.99
C GLN A 4 -15.69 15.12 28.40
N THR A 5 -16.33 15.99 27.63
CA THR A 5 -17.61 15.72 26.96
C THR A 5 -17.49 14.52 26.01
N ASP A 6 -16.39 14.43 25.27
CA ASP A 6 -16.10 13.30 24.39
C ASP A 6 -15.90 11.98 25.14
N LEU A 7 -15.13 11.98 26.24
CA LEU A 7 -14.90 10.78 27.07
C LEU A 7 -16.20 10.30 27.72
N LEU A 8 -17.02 11.21 28.25
CA LEU A 8 -18.32 10.88 28.83
C LEU A 8 -19.22 10.17 27.80
N LYS A 9 -19.28 10.70 26.57
CA LYS A 9 -20.06 10.09 25.49
C LYS A 9 -19.58 8.68 25.15
N GLN A 10 -18.27 8.47 25.03
CA GLN A 10 -17.71 7.15 24.68
C GLN A 10 -17.82 6.13 25.81
N ILE A 11 -17.79 6.57 27.06
CA ILE A 11 -18.07 5.70 28.22
C ILE A 11 -19.55 5.31 28.24
N GLN A 12 -20.46 6.24 27.96
CA GLN A 12 -21.88 5.92 27.85
C GLN A 12 -22.15 4.90 26.72
N GLU A 13 -21.53 5.08 25.55
CA GLU A 13 -21.60 4.10 24.45
C GLU A 13 -21.05 2.73 24.89
N LEU A 14 -19.96 2.70 25.66
CA LEU A 14 -19.37 1.47 26.19
C LEU A 14 -20.28 0.78 27.23
N GLU A 15 -20.97 1.54 28.07
CA GLU A 15 -21.96 1.03 29.04
C GLU A 15 -23.21 0.48 28.32
N GLU A 16 -23.65 1.14 27.24
CA GLU A 16 -24.77 0.69 26.40
C GLU A 16 -24.44 -0.58 25.60
N GLU A 17 -23.23 -0.67 25.03
CA GLU A 17 -22.75 -1.84 24.26
C GLU A 17 -22.57 -3.09 25.13
N ASN A 18 -22.32 -2.92 26.43
CA ASN A 18 -22.01 -4.01 27.35
C ASN A 18 -23.05 -4.15 28.46
N SER A 19 -24.33 -3.85 28.18
CA SER A 19 -25.43 -3.84 29.17
C SER A 19 -25.64 -5.18 29.92
N GLU A 20 -25.07 -6.28 29.43
CA GLU A 20 -25.13 -7.62 30.05
C GLU A 20 -23.95 -7.91 31.00
N GLN A 21 -22.90 -7.08 31.04
CA GLN A 21 -21.72 -7.26 31.88
C GLN A 21 -21.65 -6.21 32.99
N SER A 22 -21.27 -6.62 34.21
CA SER A 22 -21.10 -5.70 35.33
C SER A 22 -19.80 -4.90 35.16
N LEU A 23 -19.93 -3.62 34.80
CA LEU A 23 -18.82 -2.68 34.70
C LEU A 23 -18.55 -2.01 36.05
N ILE A 24 -17.27 -1.85 36.38
CA ILE A 24 -16.83 -0.97 37.47
C ILE A 24 -17.27 0.46 37.13
N PRO A 25 -17.93 1.20 38.03
CA PRO A 25 -18.34 2.59 37.80
C PRO A 25 -17.19 3.48 37.32
N ILE A 26 -17.39 4.19 36.20
CA ILE A 26 -16.37 5.08 35.60
C ILE A 26 -16.80 6.54 35.76
N HIS A 27 -15.92 7.37 36.31
CA HIS A 27 -16.16 8.81 36.50
C HIS A 27 -15.15 9.63 35.70
N VAL A 28 -15.64 10.55 34.87
CA VAL A 28 -14.80 11.51 34.13
C VAL A 28 -14.89 12.88 34.79
N LEU A 29 -13.79 13.34 35.38
CA LEU A 29 -13.72 14.67 36.00
C LEU A 29 -13.46 15.77 34.95
N LYS A 30 -13.72 17.02 35.35
CA LYS A 30 -13.41 18.19 34.52
C LYS A 30 -11.91 18.26 34.24
N THR A 31 -11.57 18.66 33.02
CA THR A 31 -10.18 18.90 32.60
C THR A 31 -9.50 19.87 33.57
N ALA A 32 -8.37 19.47 34.15
CA ALA A 32 -7.53 20.35 34.97
C ALA A 32 -6.43 21.00 34.10
N GLN A 33 -6.05 22.24 34.41
CA GLN A 33 -5.03 22.98 33.68
C GLN A 33 -3.78 23.17 34.55
N GLU A 34 -2.59 22.89 34.01
CA GLU A 34 -1.32 23.02 34.74
C GLU A 34 -1.04 24.47 35.17
N HIS A 35 -1.42 25.46 34.35
CA HIS A 35 -1.19 26.88 34.64
C HIS A 35 -2.24 27.52 35.58
N VAL A 36 -3.19 26.74 36.09
CA VAL A 36 -4.23 27.22 37.03
C VAL A 36 -3.96 26.61 38.40
N ASP A 37 -3.43 27.42 39.32
CA ASP A 37 -3.04 26.99 40.66
C ASP A 37 -4.18 26.26 41.40
N GLY A 38 -3.89 25.05 41.90
CA GLY A 38 -4.78 24.28 42.76
C GLY A 38 -5.87 23.47 42.03
N GLU A 39 -6.04 23.60 40.72
CA GLU A 39 -7.11 22.91 40.00
C GLU A 39 -6.91 21.39 39.97
N LEU A 40 -5.67 20.93 39.76
CA LEU A 40 -5.36 19.50 39.78
C LEU A 40 -5.60 18.91 41.17
N GLU A 41 -5.15 19.57 42.23
CA GLU A 41 -5.40 19.18 43.62
C GLU A 41 -6.89 19.07 43.91
N GLU A 42 -7.69 20.03 43.45
CA GLU A 42 -9.15 20.00 43.60
C GLU A 42 -9.74 18.74 42.92
N ARG A 43 -9.29 18.40 41.69
CA ARG A 43 -9.76 17.18 41.00
C ARG A 43 -9.32 15.91 41.70
N LEU A 44 -8.11 15.84 42.23
CA LEU A 44 -7.60 14.68 42.95
C LEU A 44 -8.27 14.49 44.32
N VAL A 45 -8.55 15.58 45.05
CA VAL A 45 -9.35 15.56 46.29
C VAL A 45 -10.77 15.10 45.99
N LYS A 46 -11.37 15.61 44.92
CA LYS A 46 -12.68 15.18 44.44
C LYS A 46 -12.69 13.70 44.09
N ALA A 47 -11.70 13.21 43.34
CA ALA A 47 -11.55 11.80 42.99
C ALA A 47 -11.48 10.90 44.25
N LYS A 48 -10.83 11.37 45.32
CA LYS A 48 -10.71 10.66 46.60
C LYS A 48 -12.02 10.64 47.40
N ASN A 49 -12.77 11.75 47.42
CA ASN A 49 -13.87 11.96 48.37
C ASN A 49 -15.28 11.72 47.80
N ASP A 50 -15.51 11.91 46.50
CA ASP A 50 -16.87 12.00 45.94
C ASP A 50 -17.56 10.64 45.69
N SER A 51 -16.92 9.51 45.98
CA SER A 51 -17.46 8.19 45.65
C SER A 51 -16.93 7.08 46.56
N SER A 52 -17.82 6.20 47.04
CA SER A 52 -17.47 5.00 47.82
C SER A 52 -17.64 3.74 46.97
N GLY A 53 -16.79 2.72 47.18
CA GLY A 53 -16.77 1.48 46.39
C GLY A 53 -15.69 1.44 45.30
N GLN A 54 -15.61 0.28 44.62
CA GLN A 54 -14.67 0.06 43.51
C GLN A 54 -15.09 0.92 42.33
N ARG A 55 -14.15 1.68 41.75
CA ARG A 55 -14.44 2.65 40.68
C ARG A 55 -13.20 2.99 39.87
N ILE A 56 -13.41 3.55 38.69
CA ILE A 56 -12.38 4.15 37.84
C ILE A 56 -12.64 5.66 37.75
N VAL A 57 -11.59 6.46 37.87
CA VAL A 57 -11.64 7.91 37.70
C VAL A 57 -10.66 8.33 36.61
N LEU A 58 -11.16 9.08 35.63
CA LEU A 58 -10.38 9.68 34.55
C LEU A 58 -10.32 11.19 34.75
N ILE A 59 -9.12 11.75 34.71
CA ILE A 59 -8.89 13.19 34.82
C ILE A 59 -8.10 13.65 33.59
N PRO A 60 -8.75 14.33 32.63
CA PRO A 60 -8.01 14.99 31.57
C PRO A 60 -7.16 16.13 32.15
N TYR A 61 -5.93 16.28 31.66
CA TYR A 61 -4.96 17.24 32.20
C TYR A 61 -4.23 17.98 31.08
N ASN A 62 -4.24 19.31 31.09
CA ASN A 62 -3.64 20.14 30.05
C ASN A 62 -2.33 20.77 30.56
N LEU A 63 -1.20 20.40 29.95
CA LEU A 63 0.15 20.88 30.29
C LEU A 63 0.52 22.24 29.63
N GLY A 64 -0.46 22.93 29.01
CA GLY A 64 -0.21 24.16 28.25
C GLY A 64 0.01 23.92 26.75
N ASN A 65 -0.02 24.98 25.93
CA ASN A 65 0.17 24.93 24.46
C ASN A 65 -0.71 23.88 23.73
N PHE A 66 -1.94 23.65 24.21
CA PHE A 66 -2.87 22.61 23.71
C PHE A 66 -2.39 21.16 23.93
N HIS A 67 -1.36 20.93 24.75
CA HIS A 67 -0.85 19.61 25.09
C HIS A 67 -1.73 18.92 26.14
N LEU A 68 -2.77 18.23 25.67
CA LEU A 68 -3.62 17.38 26.50
C LEU A 68 -2.98 16.03 26.82
N THR A 69 -2.99 15.69 28.12
CA THR A 69 -2.57 14.44 28.77
C THR A 69 -3.71 13.91 29.65
N GLY A 70 -3.53 12.74 30.27
CA GLY A 70 -4.58 12.11 31.06
C GLY A 70 -4.06 11.39 32.30
N ILE A 71 -4.86 11.39 33.35
CA ILE A 71 -4.62 10.62 34.58
C ILE A 71 -5.73 9.58 34.71
N TYR A 72 -5.33 8.32 34.89
CA TYR A 72 -6.21 7.20 35.16
C TYR A 72 -6.01 6.75 36.62
N ILE A 73 -7.09 6.54 37.38
CA ILE A 73 -7.03 6.02 38.75
C ILE A 73 -8.11 4.96 38.94
N LYS A 74 -7.71 3.76 39.37
CA LYS A 74 -8.61 2.68 39.82
C LYS A 74 -8.58 2.59 41.34
N PHE A 75 -9.75 2.61 41.96
CA PHE A 75 -9.92 2.46 43.40
C PHE A 75 -10.50 1.10 43.75
N GLN A 76 -10.01 0.52 44.85
CA GLN A 76 -10.62 -0.65 45.49
C GLN A 76 -11.87 -0.25 46.29
N THR A 77 -12.65 -1.24 46.72
CA THR A 77 -13.86 -1.03 47.57
C THR A 77 -13.57 -0.29 48.88
N ASN A 78 -12.37 -0.44 49.45
CA ASN A 78 -11.91 0.25 50.66
C ASN A 78 -11.43 1.70 50.41
N GLY A 79 -11.49 2.20 49.17
CA GLY A 79 -11.06 3.54 48.80
C GLY A 79 -9.55 3.72 48.62
N SER A 80 -8.75 2.65 48.73
CA SER A 80 -7.33 2.67 48.38
C SER A 80 -7.13 2.63 46.85
N VAL A 81 -6.04 3.23 46.37
CA VAL A 81 -5.67 3.21 44.95
C VAL A 81 -5.09 1.84 44.61
N GLU A 82 -5.70 1.16 43.64
CA GLU A 82 -5.24 -0.11 43.07
C GLU A 82 -4.22 0.12 41.95
N ARG A 83 -4.50 1.11 41.10
CA ARG A 83 -3.71 1.45 39.90
C ARG A 83 -3.85 2.93 39.62
N ALA A 84 -2.75 3.62 39.31
CA ALA A 84 -2.79 4.99 38.85
C ALA A 84 -1.74 5.21 37.76
N GLU A 85 -2.18 5.69 36.59
CA GLU A 85 -1.32 5.88 35.43
C GLU A 85 -1.42 7.30 34.87
N PHE A 86 -0.28 7.84 34.47
CA PHE A 86 -0.16 9.06 33.68
C PHE A 86 0.03 8.71 32.22
N ILE A 87 -0.81 9.30 31.36
CA ILE A 87 -0.76 9.11 29.92
C ILE A 87 -0.24 10.40 29.30
N ASN A 88 0.95 10.31 28.72
CA ASN A 88 1.52 11.33 27.86
C ASN A 88 1.84 10.76 26.47
N PRO A 89 1.08 11.09 25.42
CA PRO A 89 1.31 10.57 24.07
C PRO A 89 2.39 11.31 23.26
N VAL A 90 3.03 12.37 23.80
CA VAL A 90 4.04 13.18 23.09
C VAL A 90 5.45 12.89 23.65
N ARG A 91 6.38 12.45 22.78
CA ARG A 91 7.73 11.98 23.17
C ARG A 91 8.66 13.04 23.75
N GLU A 92 8.41 14.33 23.50
CA GLU A 92 9.29 15.42 23.94
C GLU A 92 9.28 15.63 25.48
N HIS A 93 8.34 14.98 26.20
CA HIS A 93 8.21 15.04 27.66
C HIS A 93 8.03 13.64 28.26
N ASN A 94 9.06 12.78 28.17
CA ASN A 94 9.04 11.39 28.69
C ASN A 94 9.13 11.27 30.23
N GLY A 95 8.53 12.18 30.98
CA GLY A 95 8.48 12.16 32.44
C GLY A 95 7.11 12.58 32.98
N ILE A 96 6.78 12.12 34.18
CA ILE A 96 5.67 12.70 34.93
C ILE A 96 6.16 14.05 35.47
N PRO A 97 5.47 15.17 35.21
CA PRO A 97 5.88 16.47 35.74
C PRO A 97 6.02 16.42 37.27
N ASP A 98 7.12 16.95 37.82
CA ASP A 98 7.42 16.87 39.25
C ASP A 98 6.30 17.47 40.10
N GLN A 99 5.69 18.57 39.64
CA GLN A 99 4.56 19.21 40.29
C GLN A 99 3.35 18.27 40.34
N LEU A 100 3.02 17.61 39.23
CA LEU A 100 1.94 16.62 39.16
C LEU A 100 2.20 15.47 40.16
N GLN A 101 3.41 14.93 40.18
CA GLN A 101 3.77 13.84 41.10
C GLN A 101 3.69 14.29 42.57
N GLN A 102 4.08 15.53 42.90
CA GLN A 102 3.96 16.10 44.25
C GLN A 102 2.50 16.28 44.68
N SER A 103 1.65 16.84 43.81
CA SER A 103 0.21 17.00 44.05
C SER A 103 -0.47 15.65 44.27
N PHE A 104 -0.10 14.64 43.47
CA PHE A 104 -0.60 13.27 43.62
C PHE A 104 -0.19 12.64 44.95
N ASN A 105 1.10 12.70 45.31
CA ASN A 105 1.63 12.11 46.55
C ASN A 105 1.06 12.78 47.81
N THR A 106 0.76 14.09 47.75
CA THR A 106 0.15 14.82 48.87
C THR A 106 -1.22 14.25 49.23
N ILE A 107 -1.99 13.81 48.23
CA ILE A 107 -3.36 13.33 48.37
C ILE A 107 -3.40 11.80 48.59
N PHE A 108 -2.54 11.06 47.89
CA PHE A 108 -2.42 9.60 47.94
C PHE A 108 -1.07 9.18 48.53
N GLN A 109 -0.91 9.39 49.84
CA GLN A 109 0.36 9.32 50.61
C GLN A 109 1.12 7.97 50.60
N ARG A 110 0.74 6.99 49.79
CA ARG A 110 1.37 5.66 49.68
C ARG A 110 1.30 5.05 48.27
N PHE A 111 0.98 5.83 47.24
CA PHE A 111 0.89 5.34 45.86
C PHE A 111 1.58 6.31 44.90
N HIS A 112 2.40 5.78 43.99
CA HIS A 112 3.09 6.58 42.97
C HIS A 112 2.40 6.45 41.62
N LEU A 113 2.40 7.53 40.86
CA LEU A 113 1.79 7.56 39.54
C LEU A 113 2.76 6.88 38.57
N GLN A 114 2.27 5.97 37.73
CA GLN A 114 3.09 5.24 36.78
C GLN A 114 2.96 5.85 35.38
N LEU A 115 4.09 6.06 34.68
CA LEU A 115 4.05 6.54 33.31
C LEU A 115 3.66 5.41 32.35
N ARG A 116 2.56 5.57 31.61
CA ARG A 116 2.15 4.63 30.57
C ARG A 116 2.97 4.88 29.29
N LYS A 117 3.79 3.91 28.88
CA LYS A 117 4.49 3.95 27.58
C LYS A 117 3.46 3.91 26.45
N CYS A 118 3.45 4.95 25.61
CA CYS A 118 2.57 5.05 24.44
C CYS A 118 3.35 4.68 23.16
N GLU A 119 2.86 3.69 22.41
CA GLU A 119 3.54 3.12 21.24
C GLU A 119 3.53 4.03 19.99
N GLN A 120 2.68 5.07 19.95
CA GLN A 120 2.56 5.98 18.81
C GLN A 120 3.12 7.39 19.13
N PRO A 121 4.19 7.87 18.45
CA PRO A 121 4.64 9.25 18.60
C PRO A 121 3.65 10.22 17.96
N GLY A 122 3.10 11.16 18.74
CA GLY A 122 2.30 12.26 18.21
C GLY A 122 2.89 13.64 18.51
N GLY A 123 2.63 14.61 17.64
CA GLY A 123 2.89 16.03 17.93
C GLY A 123 1.82 16.65 18.84
N GLN A 124 2.10 17.82 19.42
CA GLN A 124 1.20 18.51 20.37
C GLN A 124 -0.25 18.69 19.82
N ASN A 125 -0.40 18.86 18.51
CA ASN A 125 -1.70 19.06 17.84
C ASN A 125 -2.63 17.82 17.80
N ILE A 126 -2.15 16.61 18.15
CA ILE A 126 -2.97 15.39 18.21
C ILE A 126 -3.02 14.76 19.60
N SER A 127 -2.41 15.40 20.61
CA SER A 127 -2.28 14.79 21.94
C SER A 127 -3.65 14.56 22.60
N GLY A 128 -4.64 15.44 22.39
CA GLY A 128 -6.00 15.23 22.91
C GLY A 128 -6.69 13.97 22.37
N HIS A 129 -6.53 13.67 21.08
CA HIS A 129 -7.09 12.46 20.46
C HIS A 129 -6.38 11.20 20.98
N LEU A 130 -5.05 11.21 21.06
CA LEU A 130 -4.27 10.08 21.54
C LEU A 130 -4.51 9.82 23.03
N THR A 131 -4.52 10.86 23.86
CA THR A 131 -4.86 10.77 25.29
C THR A 131 -6.22 10.13 25.49
N LYS A 132 -7.24 10.54 24.73
CA LYS A 132 -8.57 9.91 24.76
C LYS A 132 -8.50 8.42 24.43
N LYS A 133 -7.82 8.06 23.32
CA LYS A 133 -7.65 6.66 22.88
C LYS A 133 -7.01 5.79 23.97
N TYR A 134 -5.94 6.27 24.60
CA TYR A 134 -5.24 5.52 25.64
C TYR A 134 -6.02 5.41 26.95
N LEU A 135 -6.71 6.47 27.38
CA LEU A 135 -7.60 6.42 28.55
C LEU A 135 -8.70 5.37 28.36
N LEU A 136 -9.30 5.29 27.18
CA LEU A 136 -10.35 4.32 26.88
C LEU A 136 -9.82 2.90 26.73
N ALA A 137 -8.61 2.72 26.20
CA ALA A 137 -7.95 1.42 26.18
C ALA A 137 -7.74 0.88 27.60
N LEU A 138 -7.30 1.75 28.53
CA LEU A 138 -7.17 1.40 29.95
C LEU A 138 -8.50 1.02 30.60
N VAL A 139 -9.57 1.76 30.31
CA VAL A 139 -10.91 1.42 30.77
C VAL A 139 -11.31 0.03 30.25
N LYS A 140 -11.16 -0.24 28.94
CA LYS A 140 -11.46 -1.55 28.36
C LYS A 140 -10.63 -2.70 28.94
N GLU A 141 -9.37 -2.42 29.31
CA GLU A 141 -8.46 -3.38 29.94
C GLU A 141 -8.91 -3.77 31.37
N THR A 142 -9.61 -2.89 32.09
CA THR A 142 -9.73 -3.00 33.56
C THR A 142 -11.14 -2.85 34.13
N ALA A 143 -12.13 -2.45 33.34
CA ALA A 143 -13.47 -2.10 33.82
C ALA A 143 -14.42 -3.28 33.99
N PHE A 144 -14.11 -4.47 33.49
CA PHE A 144 -14.99 -5.64 33.57
C PHE A 144 -14.75 -6.43 34.87
N ILE A 145 -15.82 -6.71 35.62
CA ILE A 145 -15.77 -7.54 36.83
C ILE A 145 -15.67 -9.01 36.40
N THR A 146 -14.48 -9.61 36.52
CA THR A 146 -14.28 -11.04 36.27
C THR A 146 -14.74 -11.86 37.48
N ASP A 147 -15.88 -12.53 37.40
CA ASP A 147 -16.20 -13.65 38.28
C ASP A 147 -15.40 -14.88 37.80
N SER A 148 -14.76 -15.57 38.75
CA SER A 148 -13.88 -16.75 38.63
C SER A 148 -12.40 -16.48 38.34
N SER A 149 -11.59 -16.84 39.33
CA SER A 149 -10.13 -16.96 39.27
C SER A 149 -9.69 -18.06 38.32
N PRO A 150 -8.68 -17.81 37.48
CA PRO A 150 -7.72 -18.81 37.05
C PRO A 150 -6.35 -18.49 37.66
N THR A 151 -5.82 -19.47 38.36
CA THR A 151 -4.41 -19.58 38.78
C THR A 151 -3.52 -19.39 37.55
N MET A 152 -2.89 -18.22 37.42
CA MET A 152 -1.79 -18.01 36.48
C MET A 152 -0.48 -18.34 37.20
N THR A 153 0.14 -19.42 36.74
CA THR A 153 1.50 -19.84 37.05
C THR A 153 2.50 -18.72 36.72
N ASN A 154 3.43 -18.52 37.64
CA ASN A 154 4.55 -17.57 37.54
C ASN A 154 5.43 -17.83 36.31
N GLU A 155 5.25 -17.05 35.24
CA GLU A 155 6.26 -16.85 34.18
C GLU A 155 6.38 -15.36 33.85
N THR A 156 6.74 -14.54 34.83
CA THR A 156 7.22 -13.16 34.57
C THR A 156 8.24 -12.67 35.59
N THR A 157 8.81 -13.58 36.39
CA THR A 157 9.85 -13.26 37.39
C THR A 157 11.25 -13.71 36.96
N GLN A 158 11.43 -14.20 35.72
CA GLN A 158 12.74 -14.62 35.19
C GLN A 158 13.34 -13.71 34.11
N LEU A 159 12.68 -12.60 33.74
CA LEU A 159 13.21 -11.65 32.74
C LEU A 159 13.67 -10.31 33.33
N THR A 160 13.28 -9.98 34.56
CA THR A 160 13.76 -8.77 35.26
C THR A 160 15.06 -8.98 36.04
N ASN A 161 15.35 -10.20 36.51
CA ASN A 161 16.60 -10.48 37.24
C ASN A 161 17.83 -10.70 36.34
N ARG A 162 17.68 -10.75 35.00
CA ARG A 162 18.82 -10.87 34.07
C ARG A 162 19.34 -9.53 33.54
N GLN A 163 18.58 -8.45 33.66
CA GLN A 163 19.03 -7.12 33.22
C GLN A 163 19.69 -6.32 34.35
N GLU A 164 19.40 -6.63 35.62
CA GLU A 164 20.09 -6.01 36.76
C GLU A 164 21.46 -6.66 37.05
N GLU A 165 21.68 -7.93 36.68
CA GLU A 165 23.00 -8.59 36.81
C GLU A 165 23.99 -8.25 35.69
N GLU A 166 23.53 -7.78 34.52
CA GLU A 166 24.39 -7.36 33.40
C GLU A 166 24.87 -5.90 33.51
N GLU A 167 24.14 -5.03 34.22
CA GLU A 167 24.56 -3.65 34.49
C GLU A 167 25.55 -3.55 35.68
N GLU A 168 25.47 -4.45 36.67
CA GLU A 168 26.46 -4.52 37.76
C GLU A 168 27.81 -5.14 37.34
N GLN A 169 27.84 -6.00 36.31
CA GLN A 169 29.10 -6.54 35.76
C GLN A 169 29.85 -5.55 34.84
N GLN A 170 29.17 -4.56 34.26
CA GLN A 170 29.83 -3.53 33.43
C GLN A 170 30.43 -2.37 34.25
N GLN A 171 30.04 -2.18 35.51
CA GLN A 171 30.62 -1.15 36.38
C GLN A 171 31.88 -1.60 37.15
N GLN A 172 32.19 -2.90 37.21
CA GLN A 172 33.42 -3.40 37.85
C GLN A 172 34.64 -3.53 36.92
N GLN A 173 34.50 -3.29 35.60
CA GLN A 173 35.60 -3.41 34.64
C GLN A 173 36.24 -2.06 34.21
N GLN A 174 35.87 -0.93 34.83
CA GLN A 174 36.38 0.41 34.48
C GLN A 174 37.32 1.06 35.51
N ASN A 175 37.90 0.28 36.42
CA ASN A 175 39.04 0.73 37.22
C ASN A 175 40.19 -0.25 37.01
N ILE A 176 41.14 0.11 36.16
CA ILE A 176 42.60 -0.02 36.32
C ILE A 176 43.27 0.47 35.01
N ASP A 177 44.20 1.41 35.19
CA ASP A 177 45.26 1.90 34.28
C ASP A 177 44.98 2.96 33.19
N ARG A 178 45.29 4.21 33.56
CA ARG A 178 45.91 5.25 32.69
C ARG A 178 47.44 5.06 32.70
N PRO A 179 48.19 5.37 31.61
CA PRO A 179 48.85 6.70 31.49
C PRO A 179 49.06 7.19 30.03
N LEU A 180 48.75 8.46 29.67
CA LEU A 180 49.59 9.70 29.58
C LEU A 180 50.24 10.02 28.20
N TYR A 181 50.18 11.32 27.85
CA TYR A 181 50.91 12.12 26.82
C TYR A 181 50.52 11.92 25.33
N SER A 182 50.51 12.91 24.41
CA SER A 182 50.81 14.35 24.40
C SER A 182 50.32 15.00 23.09
N GLN A 183 50.08 16.32 23.15
CA GLN A 183 50.05 17.38 22.13
C GLN A 183 50.38 17.08 20.64
N GLY A 184 49.65 17.74 19.72
CA GLY A 184 50.28 18.47 18.62
C GLY A 184 49.65 18.42 17.21
N ASN A 185 49.17 19.58 16.76
CA ASN A 185 49.30 20.17 15.41
C ASN A 185 48.45 19.71 14.20
N HIS A 186 47.70 20.69 13.67
CA HIS A 186 47.37 20.89 12.24
C HIS A 186 48.65 20.93 11.36
N PRO A 187 48.59 20.58 10.05
CA PRO A 187 48.32 21.61 9.04
C PRO A 187 47.57 21.16 7.76
N LEU A 188 47.03 22.17 7.06
CA LEU A 188 46.70 22.19 5.63
C LEU A 188 47.98 22.06 4.77
N ILE A 189 47.87 21.50 3.55
CA ILE A 189 48.39 22.04 2.27
C ILE A 189 48.29 21.00 1.11
N SER A 190 47.90 21.56 -0.05
CA SER A 190 47.85 21.14 -1.47
C SER A 190 48.66 19.97 -2.04
N ASN A 191 48.14 19.34 -3.12
CA ASN A 191 48.69 19.29 -4.51
C ASN A 191 47.93 18.23 -5.36
N LEU A 192 47.32 18.57 -6.50
CA LEU A 192 47.84 18.65 -7.89
C LEU A 192 48.00 17.29 -8.61
N SER A 193 47.49 17.25 -9.86
CA SER A 193 47.77 16.29 -10.97
C SER A 193 47.09 14.90 -10.84
N CYS A 194 46.64 14.19 -11.87
CA CYS A 194 46.63 14.32 -13.33
C CYS A 194 45.92 13.06 -13.90
N ILE A 195 45.61 13.05 -15.21
CA ILE A 195 45.46 11.88 -16.12
C ILE A 195 44.06 11.27 -16.33
N ASP A 196 43.51 11.58 -17.52
CA ASP A 196 42.64 10.73 -18.35
C ASP A 196 43.33 9.41 -18.72
N PRO A 197 42.56 8.33 -18.92
CA PRO A 197 42.86 7.49 -20.09
C PRO A 197 41.64 6.97 -20.88
N TYR A 198 41.77 7.15 -22.19
CA TYR A 198 41.51 6.24 -23.32
C TYR A 198 40.11 6.03 -23.92
N GLU A 199 40.10 6.45 -25.20
CA GLU A 199 39.29 6.03 -26.34
C GLU A 199 39.22 4.51 -26.56
N ASN A 200 38.15 4.05 -27.21
CA ASN A 200 38.24 3.06 -28.27
C ASN A 200 37.25 3.36 -29.40
N ILE A 201 37.80 3.43 -30.60
CA ILE A 201 37.16 3.68 -31.90
C ILE A 201 36.87 2.32 -32.56
N HIS A 202 35.72 2.18 -33.22
CA HIS A 202 35.62 1.41 -34.47
C HIS A 202 34.48 1.94 -35.37
N THR A 203 34.88 2.65 -36.44
CA THR A 203 34.50 2.49 -37.87
C THR A 203 33.02 2.15 -38.20
N SER A 204 32.28 2.86 -39.08
CA SER A 204 32.64 3.21 -40.47
C SER A 204 31.51 3.99 -41.20
N GLN A 205 31.93 5.00 -41.97
CA GLN A 205 31.55 5.39 -43.34
C GLN A 205 30.07 5.53 -43.79
N SER A 206 29.73 6.77 -44.20
CA SER A 206 28.68 7.13 -45.16
C SER A 206 29.01 6.68 -46.60
N PRO A 207 28.07 6.73 -47.57
CA PRO A 207 27.93 7.97 -48.35
C PRO A 207 26.52 8.31 -48.87
N VAL A 208 26.39 9.59 -49.21
CA VAL A 208 25.35 10.27 -49.98
C VAL A 208 25.27 9.71 -51.41
N ASN A 209 24.06 9.58 -51.98
CA ASN A 209 23.84 9.91 -53.39
C ASN A 209 22.39 10.26 -53.76
N ILE A 210 22.31 11.08 -54.81
CA ILE A 210 21.22 11.90 -55.35
C ILE A 210 20.43 11.15 -56.43
N SER A 211 19.12 11.41 -56.59
CA SER A 211 18.48 11.59 -57.91
C SER A 211 17.03 12.09 -57.83
N GLU A 212 16.79 13.24 -58.47
CA GLU A 212 15.50 13.76 -58.93
C GLU A 212 14.88 12.85 -60.03
N THR A 213 13.54 12.84 -60.18
CA THR A 213 12.83 13.21 -61.43
C THR A 213 11.31 12.99 -61.37
N ASP A 214 10.61 14.06 -61.73
CA ASP A 214 9.42 14.19 -62.58
C ASP A 214 8.00 13.64 -62.26
N ARG A 215 7.09 14.62 -62.39
CA ARG A 215 5.62 14.70 -62.43
C ARG A 215 4.96 13.84 -63.55
N PRO A 216 3.67 14.07 -63.90
CA PRO A 216 2.39 13.86 -63.20
C PRO A 216 1.45 12.95 -64.05
N ARG A 217 0.25 12.58 -63.56
CA ARG A 217 -0.94 12.38 -64.43
C ARG A 217 -2.26 12.22 -63.67
N GLU A 218 -3.20 13.08 -64.06
CA GLU A 218 -4.64 13.03 -63.86
C GLU A 218 -5.33 11.87 -64.63
N VAL A 219 -6.66 11.76 -64.36
CA VAL A 219 -7.77 11.41 -65.27
C VAL A 219 -8.55 10.14 -64.84
N THR A 220 -9.61 10.30 -64.02
CA THR A 220 -11.09 10.26 -64.32
C THR A 220 -11.68 8.83 -64.28
N SER A 221 -12.95 8.51 -64.04
CA SER A 221 -14.30 9.14 -64.01
C SER A 221 -15.25 8.09 -63.34
N GLU A 222 -16.49 8.33 -62.87
CA GLU A 222 -17.70 8.72 -63.62
C GLU A 222 -18.92 8.89 -62.68
N ASN A 223 -19.78 9.87 -63.05
CA ASN A 223 -21.26 9.88 -63.09
C ASN A 223 -22.06 9.90 -61.75
N SER A 224 -23.09 10.74 -61.54
CA SER A 224 -24.03 11.40 -62.47
C SER A 224 -24.81 12.57 -61.79
N GLN A 225 -25.04 13.63 -62.57
CA GLN A 225 -25.94 14.80 -62.37
C GLN A 225 -27.39 14.48 -62.88
N PRO A 226 -28.35 15.43 -63.04
CA PRO A 226 -28.70 16.71 -62.36
C PRO A 226 -30.25 16.91 -62.20
N TYR A 227 -30.72 18.05 -61.65
CA TYR A 227 -31.78 18.88 -62.31
C TYR A 227 -31.86 20.31 -61.74
N ARG A 228 -32.05 21.26 -62.68
CA ARG A 228 -32.20 22.73 -62.59
C ARG A 228 -33.55 23.14 -61.95
N THR A 229 -33.77 24.36 -61.44
CA THR A 229 -33.99 25.61 -62.21
C THR A 229 -33.87 26.91 -61.40
N ALA A 230 -33.43 27.95 -62.11
CA ALA A 230 -33.28 29.35 -61.71
C ALA A 230 -34.61 30.13 -61.70
N THR A 231 -34.63 31.30 -61.03
CA THR A 231 -35.12 32.59 -61.58
C THR A 231 -34.71 33.78 -60.69
N ASP A 232 -34.49 34.91 -61.35
CA ASP A 232 -33.95 36.22 -60.94
C ASP A 232 -34.75 37.02 -59.88
N SER A 233 -34.08 37.92 -59.16
CA SER A 233 -34.25 39.40 -59.20
C SER A 233 -33.77 40.13 -57.93
N HIS A 234 -32.94 41.17 -58.11
CA HIS A 234 -32.67 42.27 -57.16
C HIS A 234 -33.75 43.37 -57.32
N PRO A 235 -33.76 44.51 -56.57
CA PRO A 235 -33.58 44.78 -55.13
C PRO A 235 -34.71 45.71 -54.58
N THR A 236 -35.04 45.70 -53.28
CA THR A 236 -35.70 46.89 -52.68
C THR A 236 -35.59 46.97 -51.16
N THR A 237 -35.23 48.16 -50.71
CA THR A 237 -35.28 48.75 -49.36
C THR A 237 -36.69 48.80 -48.77
N THR A 238 -36.86 48.54 -47.46
CA THR A 238 -37.75 49.32 -46.56
C THR A 238 -37.50 48.96 -45.09
N ASP A 239 -37.52 50.00 -44.27
CA ASP A 239 -37.30 50.07 -42.82
C ASP A 239 -38.40 49.42 -41.94
N THR A 240 -37.96 48.90 -40.78
CA THR A 240 -38.66 48.77 -39.46
C THR A 240 -39.87 47.83 -39.30
N PRO A 241 -40.25 47.45 -38.07
CA PRO A 241 -39.49 46.77 -37.01
C PRO A 241 -40.21 45.45 -36.60
N VAL A 242 -39.51 44.38 -36.22
CA VAL A 242 -40.16 43.16 -35.69
C VAL A 242 -39.84 43.00 -34.20
N GLU A 243 -40.93 42.94 -33.45
CA GLU A 243 -41.06 42.90 -32.01
C GLU A 243 -40.38 41.69 -31.35
N ASP A 244 -39.83 41.97 -30.17
CA ASP A 244 -39.54 41.02 -29.11
C ASP A 244 -40.66 40.01 -28.90
N ARG A 245 -40.29 38.73 -28.94
CA ARG A 245 -40.87 37.63 -28.16
C ARG A 245 -40.01 36.39 -28.44
N ASP A 246 -38.95 36.20 -27.66
CA ASP A 246 -38.38 34.88 -27.32
C ASP A 246 -37.08 34.98 -26.46
N THR A 247 -37.11 35.73 -25.36
CA THR A 247 -35.97 35.79 -24.42
C THR A 247 -36.34 35.62 -22.95
N GLU A 248 -37.58 35.26 -22.60
CA GLU A 248 -38.04 35.29 -21.20
C GLU A 248 -38.28 33.94 -20.52
N LYS A 249 -37.70 32.82 -21.01
CA LYS A 249 -37.86 31.50 -20.36
C LYS A 249 -36.60 30.67 -20.08
N ASN A 250 -35.41 31.25 -20.14
CA ASN A 250 -34.15 30.53 -19.85
C ASN A 250 -33.34 31.08 -18.65
N ALA A 251 -33.97 31.82 -17.72
CA ALA A 251 -33.23 32.57 -16.70
C ALA A 251 -32.91 31.82 -15.38
N ASP A 252 -33.51 30.65 -15.11
CA ASP A 252 -33.36 29.97 -13.79
C ASP A 252 -32.49 28.71 -13.77
N ARG A 253 -31.68 28.43 -14.81
CA ARG A 253 -30.72 27.30 -14.80
C ARG A 253 -29.28 27.80 -14.73
N ILE A 254 -28.80 28.14 -13.53
CA ILE A 254 -27.36 28.30 -13.24
C ILE A 254 -27.02 27.59 -11.93
N GLU A 255 -27.16 26.26 -11.92
CA GLU A 255 -26.14 25.37 -11.36
C GLU A 255 -25.42 24.77 -12.56
N ALA A 256 -24.08 24.66 -12.51
CA ALA A 256 -23.21 24.32 -13.64
C ALA A 256 -23.86 23.31 -14.62
N SER A 257 -24.14 23.74 -15.85
CA SER A 257 -24.68 22.86 -16.89
C SER A 257 -23.71 21.70 -17.09
N ILE A 258 -24.17 20.48 -16.86
CA ILE A 258 -23.40 19.26 -17.12
C ILE A 258 -23.00 19.28 -18.61
N THR A 259 -21.70 19.37 -18.90
CA THR A 259 -21.16 19.38 -20.25
C THR A 259 -20.71 17.98 -20.66
N ASN A 260 -20.69 17.69 -21.97
CA ASN A 260 -20.13 16.42 -22.47
C ASN A 260 -18.67 16.20 -22.03
N GLU A 261 -17.87 17.26 -21.98
CA GLU A 261 -16.49 17.22 -21.47
C GLU A 261 -16.45 16.80 -19.99
N SER A 262 -17.33 17.37 -19.15
CA SER A 262 -17.40 17.00 -17.73
C SER A 262 -17.85 15.55 -17.51
N LEU A 263 -18.72 15.01 -18.38
CA LEU A 263 -19.12 13.61 -18.34
C LEU A 263 -17.97 12.68 -18.73
N GLN A 264 -17.22 13.03 -19.78
CA GLN A 264 -16.05 12.26 -20.20
C GLN A 264 -14.99 12.21 -19.09
N HIS A 265 -14.74 13.34 -18.43
CA HIS A 265 -13.81 13.41 -17.30
C HIS A 265 -14.20 12.47 -16.16
N LEU A 266 -15.48 12.46 -15.76
CA LEU A 266 -15.97 11.54 -14.73
C LEU A 266 -15.85 10.07 -15.15
N TYR A 267 -16.10 9.78 -16.43
CA TYR A 267 -15.94 8.43 -16.99
C TYR A 267 -14.49 7.95 -16.94
N ASP A 268 -13.55 8.80 -17.35
CA ASP A 268 -12.12 8.47 -17.33
C ASP A 268 -11.63 8.28 -15.89
N ASP A 269 -12.06 9.15 -14.97
CA ASP A 269 -11.70 9.07 -13.55
C ASP A 269 -12.16 7.75 -12.93
N MET A 270 -13.43 7.37 -13.08
CA MET A 270 -13.94 6.13 -12.47
C MET A 270 -13.27 4.86 -13.00
N ASN A 271 -12.78 4.89 -14.25
CA ASN A 271 -12.10 3.75 -14.88
C ASN A 271 -10.63 3.64 -14.48
N SER A 272 -10.02 4.76 -14.06
CA SER A 272 -8.64 4.78 -13.56
C SER A 272 -8.51 4.31 -12.10
N MET A 273 -9.64 4.21 -11.38
CA MET A 273 -9.65 3.97 -9.94
C MET A 273 -9.95 2.50 -9.60
N PRO A 274 -9.34 1.94 -8.53
CA PRO A 274 -9.74 0.65 -8.00
C PRO A 274 -11.12 0.74 -7.35
N SER A 275 -11.68 -0.41 -6.96
CA SER A 275 -12.93 -0.45 -6.20
C SER A 275 -12.72 0.18 -4.82
N CYS A 276 -13.06 1.47 -4.68
CA CYS A 276 -13.02 2.23 -3.43
C CYS A 276 -14.23 3.16 -3.34
N SER A 277 -14.49 3.72 -2.17
CA SER A 277 -15.62 4.64 -1.98
C SER A 277 -15.58 5.88 -2.89
N GLU A 278 -14.39 6.44 -3.16
CA GLU A 278 -14.22 7.56 -4.10
C GLU A 278 -14.67 7.19 -5.51
N ARG A 279 -14.29 6.00 -5.99
CA ARG A 279 -14.72 5.50 -7.31
C ARG A 279 -16.24 5.41 -7.35
N SER A 280 -16.89 4.85 -6.33
CA SER A 280 -18.35 4.70 -6.33
C SER A 280 -19.07 6.06 -6.30
N VAL A 281 -18.54 7.06 -5.58
CA VAL A 281 -19.08 8.42 -5.63
C VAL A 281 -18.94 9.04 -7.02
N ILE A 282 -17.76 8.92 -7.67
CA ILE A 282 -17.54 9.43 -9.02
C ILE A 282 -18.43 8.70 -10.04
N SER A 283 -18.59 7.39 -9.89
CA SER A 283 -19.47 6.58 -10.74
C SER A 283 -20.93 7.01 -10.61
N LEU A 284 -21.39 7.29 -9.38
CA LEU A 284 -22.72 7.83 -9.14
C LEU A 284 -22.89 9.23 -9.74
N LEU A 285 -21.89 10.11 -9.57
CA LEU A 285 -21.87 11.43 -10.21
C LEU A 285 -22.00 11.30 -11.73
N TYR A 286 -21.27 10.38 -12.36
CA TYR A 286 -21.34 10.11 -13.80
C TYR A 286 -22.73 9.63 -14.23
N TYR A 287 -23.23 8.54 -13.65
CA TYR A 287 -24.49 7.94 -14.07
C TYR A 287 -25.69 8.86 -13.82
N ILE A 288 -25.75 9.56 -12.69
CA ILE A 288 -26.83 10.52 -12.40
C ILE A 288 -26.73 11.72 -13.32
N SER A 289 -25.53 12.19 -13.65
CA SER A 289 -25.34 13.25 -14.63
C SER A 289 -25.79 12.84 -16.04
N CYS A 290 -25.65 11.56 -16.40
CA CYS A 290 -26.19 11.01 -17.65
C CYS A 290 -27.72 11.03 -17.64
N GLU A 291 -28.38 10.63 -16.55
CA GLU A 291 -29.84 10.67 -16.42
C GLU A 291 -30.42 12.09 -16.52
N LEU A 292 -29.66 13.11 -16.09
CA LEU A 292 -30.07 14.51 -16.19
C LEU A 292 -29.83 15.15 -17.57
N THR A 293 -28.92 14.58 -18.39
CA THR A 293 -28.54 15.13 -19.71
C THR A 293 -29.20 14.41 -20.87
N GLN A 294 -29.57 13.14 -20.70
CA GLN A 294 -30.31 12.38 -21.70
C GLN A 294 -31.81 12.59 -21.53
N ASN A 295 -32.54 12.82 -22.63
CA ASN A 295 -34.02 12.77 -22.67
C ASN A 295 -34.58 11.35 -22.49
N ASN A 296 -33.84 10.43 -21.86
CA ASN A 296 -34.16 9.01 -21.79
C ASN A 296 -34.04 8.49 -20.34
N PRO A 297 -35.13 8.57 -19.55
CA PRO A 297 -35.09 8.51 -18.07
C PRO A 297 -34.96 7.09 -17.48
N SER A 298 -34.20 6.17 -18.09
CA SER A 298 -34.11 4.79 -17.58
C SER A 298 -32.86 3.97 -17.96
N GLY A 299 -31.83 4.58 -18.56
CA GLY A 299 -30.69 3.83 -19.10
C GLY A 299 -29.74 3.26 -18.02
N HIS A 300 -29.59 3.97 -16.89
CA HIS A 300 -28.52 3.71 -15.93
C HIS A 300 -28.99 3.41 -14.50
N VAL A 301 -30.30 3.34 -14.24
CA VAL A 301 -30.87 3.10 -12.89
C VAL A 301 -30.28 1.84 -12.23
N ASN A 302 -30.08 0.76 -12.99
CA ASN A 302 -29.45 -0.45 -12.47
C ASN A 302 -27.99 -0.23 -12.06
N SER A 303 -27.22 0.52 -12.86
CA SER A 303 -25.85 0.89 -12.55
C SER A 303 -25.77 1.81 -11.32
N ILE A 304 -26.69 2.77 -11.20
CA ILE A 304 -26.81 3.66 -10.04
C ILE A 304 -27.06 2.85 -8.77
N ASN A 305 -28.03 1.93 -8.78
CA ASN A 305 -28.33 1.08 -7.63
C ASN A 305 -27.14 0.18 -7.25
N LYS A 306 -26.46 -0.41 -8.24
CA LYS A 306 -25.27 -1.23 -8.01
C LYS A 306 -24.13 -0.43 -7.36
N GLU A 307 -23.86 0.78 -7.84
CA GLU A 307 -22.81 1.63 -7.28
C GLU A 307 -23.21 2.23 -5.92
N LEU A 308 -24.49 2.46 -5.66
CA LEU A 308 -24.99 2.85 -4.33
C LEU A 308 -24.75 1.74 -3.30
N GLU A 309 -25.04 0.48 -3.63
CA GLU A 309 -24.75 -0.65 -2.74
C GLU A 309 -23.24 -0.84 -2.55
N SER A 310 -22.46 -0.66 -3.61
CA SER A 310 -20.99 -0.67 -3.54
C SER A 310 -20.47 0.43 -2.58
N LEU A 311 -21.02 1.64 -2.68
CA LEU A 311 -20.70 2.74 -1.78
C LEU A 311 -21.04 2.42 -0.32
N LYS A 312 -22.23 1.85 -0.05
CA LYS A 312 -22.63 1.44 1.32
C LYS A 312 -21.68 0.40 1.91
N MET A 313 -21.33 -0.62 1.13
CA MET A 313 -20.38 -1.65 1.53
C MET A 313 -19.00 -1.04 1.84
N ARG A 314 -18.49 -0.21 0.91
CA ARG A 314 -17.19 0.46 1.05
C ARG A 314 -17.13 1.40 2.24
N MET A 315 -18.19 2.15 2.50
CA MET A 315 -18.27 3.07 3.63
C MET A 315 -18.25 2.36 4.98
N ASN A 316 -18.86 1.17 5.08
CA ASN A 316 -18.79 0.36 6.28
C ASN A 316 -17.40 -0.25 6.48
N SER A 317 -16.72 -0.67 5.40
CA SER A 317 -15.40 -1.27 5.50
C SER A 317 -14.27 -0.26 5.71
N GLU A 318 -14.35 0.93 5.10
CA GLU A 318 -13.30 1.97 5.12
C GLU A 318 -13.31 2.83 6.41
N GLU A 319 -14.12 2.47 7.41
CA GLU A 319 -14.25 3.18 8.70
C GLU A 319 -14.27 4.72 8.57
N LYS A 320 -15.04 5.25 7.61
CA LYS A 320 -15.27 6.70 7.48
C LYS A 320 -16.21 7.15 8.60
N SER A 321 -15.65 7.25 9.81
CA SER A 321 -16.32 7.43 11.10
C SER A 321 -16.84 8.86 11.31
N LEU A 322 -17.43 9.48 10.27
CA LEU A 322 -18.20 10.70 10.39
C LEU A 322 -19.68 10.32 10.29
N SER A 323 -20.42 10.49 11.38
CA SER A 323 -21.89 10.30 11.43
C SER A 323 -22.61 11.07 10.30
N ASN A 324 -22.05 12.20 9.89
CA ASN A 324 -22.53 13.04 8.79
C ASN A 324 -22.47 12.35 7.42
N ILE A 325 -21.42 11.57 7.14
CA ILE A 325 -21.27 10.82 5.88
C ILE A 325 -22.32 9.72 5.81
N ARG A 326 -22.51 8.97 6.91
CA ARG A 326 -23.49 7.88 6.98
C ARG A 326 -24.93 8.36 6.78
N ASN A 327 -25.26 9.51 7.36
CA ASN A 327 -26.57 10.15 7.17
C ASN A 327 -26.75 10.62 5.72
N SER A 328 -25.72 11.21 5.13
CA SER A 328 -25.75 11.63 3.71
C SER A 328 -25.96 10.45 2.76
N VAL A 329 -25.37 9.28 3.03
CA VAL A 329 -25.59 8.07 2.21
C VAL A 329 -27.02 7.52 2.35
N LYS A 330 -27.60 7.61 3.56
CA LYS A 330 -29.01 7.23 3.78
C LYS A 330 -29.96 8.16 3.03
N GLU A 331 -29.74 9.46 3.13
CA GLU A 331 -30.53 10.48 2.42
C GLU A 331 -30.37 10.34 0.90
N LEU A 332 -29.16 10.09 0.42
CA LEU A 332 -28.89 9.78 -0.99
C LEU A 332 -29.68 8.57 -1.48
N SER A 333 -29.81 7.53 -0.63
CA SER A 333 -30.60 6.34 -0.97
C SER A 333 -32.07 6.70 -1.20
N VAL A 334 -32.63 7.61 -0.40
CA VAL A 334 -34.01 8.10 -0.55
C VAL A 334 -34.18 8.87 -1.86
N TYR A 335 -33.24 9.77 -2.18
CA TYR A 335 -33.30 10.51 -3.45
C TYR A 335 -33.19 9.60 -4.68
N ILE A 336 -32.29 8.61 -4.66
CA ILE A 336 -32.14 7.64 -5.75
C ILE A 336 -33.39 6.76 -5.90
N GLN A 337 -33.97 6.28 -4.80
CA GLN A 337 -35.22 5.50 -4.83
C GLN A 337 -36.38 6.28 -5.43
N ASN A 338 -36.46 7.57 -5.10
CA ASN A 338 -37.49 8.48 -5.62
C ASN A 338 -37.15 9.07 -7.00
N GLN A 339 -36.02 8.67 -7.61
CA GLN A 339 -35.50 9.21 -8.87
C GLN A 339 -35.36 10.74 -8.87
N ASN A 340 -35.10 11.33 -7.70
CA ASN A 340 -34.84 12.75 -7.56
C ASN A 340 -33.36 13.03 -7.86
N TRP A 341 -33.03 13.00 -9.15
CA TRP A 341 -31.64 13.07 -9.65
C TRP A 341 -30.96 14.41 -9.34
N GLU A 342 -31.69 15.52 -9.34
CA GLU A 342 -31.13 16.85 -9.04
C GLU A 342 -30.66 16.93 -7.58
N GLU A 343 -31.51 16.53 -6.63
CA GLU A 343 -31.14 16.52 -5.21
C GLU A 343 -30.08 15.45 -4.88
N ALA A 344 -30.16 14.29 -5.52
CA ALA A 344 -29.12 13.27 -5.43
C ALA A 344 -27.76 13.81 -5.90
N LEU A 345 -27.72 14.55 -7.02
CA LEU A 345 -26.49 15.14 -7.55
C LEU A 345 -25.92 16.22 -6.62
N LYS A 346 -26.77 17.08 -6.06
CA LYS A 346 -26.34 18.10 -5.08
C LYS A 346 -25.73 17.46 -3.83
N LEU A 347 -26.38 16.44 -3.28
CA LEU A 347 -25.89 15.73 -2.11
C LEU A 347 -24.60 14.95 -2.43
N LEU A 348 -24.49 14.32 -3.59
CA LEU A 348 -23.27 13.63 -4.02
C LEU A 348 -22.09 14.58 -4.18
N ARG A 349 -22.30 15.79 -4.73
CA ARG A 349 -21.24 16.80 -4.84
C ARG A 349 -20.74 17.26 -3.46
N LYS A 350 -21.64 17.37 -2.48
CA LYS A 350 -21.27 17.66 -1.09
C LYS A 350 -20.48 16.51 -0.48
N LEU A 351 -20.98 15.29 -0.62
CA LEU A 351 -20.35 14.06 -0.13
C LEU A 351 -18.94 13.87 -0.74
N PHE A 352 -18.79 14.12 -2.04
CA PHE A 352 -17.51 14.04 -2.72
C PHE A 352 -16.48 14.99 -2.10
N LYS A 353 -16.85 16.23 -1.78
CA LYS A 353 -15.94 17.19 -1.12
C LYS A 353 -15.57 16.82 0.32
N GLU A 354 -16.43 16.06 1.02
CA GLU A 354 -16.12 15.56 2.35
C GLU A 354 -15.11 14.40 2.31
N ILE A 355 -15.22 13.55 1.28
CA ILE A 355 -14.35 12.37 1.10
C ILE A 355 -13.03 12.74 0.41
N CYS A 356 -13.11 13.61 -0.59
CA CYS A 356 -12.02 14.09 -1.42
C CYS A 356 -12.01 15.63 -1.41
N PRO A 357 -11.55 16.26 -0.31
CA PRO A 357 -11.40 17.72 -0.23
C PRO A 357 -10.51 18.33 -1.32
N LEU A 358 -9.59 17.53 -1.88
CA LEU A 358 -8.75 17.91 -3.01
C LEU A 358 -8.91 16.89 -4.14
N ASN A 359 -9.55 17.29 -5.24
CA ASN A 359 -9.70 16.46 -6.43
C ASN A 359 -8.38 16.39 -7.21
N ILE A 360 -7.64 15.30 -7.02
CA ILE A 360 -6.33 15.08 -7.65
C ILE A 360 -6.43 14.96 -9.17
N HIS A 361 -7.51 14.38 -9.70
CA HIS A 361 -7.72 14.26 -11.14
C HIS A 361 -7.93 15.62 -11.80
N ASP A 362 -8.72 16.50 -11.17
CA ASP A 362 -8.87 17.87 -11.66
C ASP A 362 -7.58 18.66 -11.54
N LEU A 363 -6.86 18.55 -10.42
CA LEU A 363 -5.54 19.15 -10.27
C LEU A 363 -4.61 18.69 -11.40
N PHE A 364 -4.58 17.40 -11.71
CA PHE A 364 -3.78 16.83 -12.78
C PHE A 364 -4.12 17.40 -14.16
N ARG A 365 -5.42 17.52 -14.49
CA ARG A 365 -5.86 18.18 -15.72
C ARG A 365 -5.41 19.64 -15.78
N PHE A 366 -5.46 20.35 -14.66
CA PHE A 366 -4.96 21.74 -14.60
C PHE A 366 -3.45 21.80 -14.80
N ILE A 367 -2.68 20.90 -14.19
CA ILE A 367 -1.22 20.83 -14.38
C ILE A 367 -0.85 20.54 -15.84
N ARG A 368 -1.59 19.65 -16.54
CA ARG A 368 -1.35 19.42 -17.97
C ARG A 368 -1.53 20.68 -18.82
N LYS A 369 -2.61 21.44 -18.58
CA LYS A 369 -2.83 22.72 -19.28
C LYS A 369 -1.75 23.75 -18.95
N VAL A 370 -1.19 23.68 -17.74
CA VAL A 370 -0.06 24.51 -17.32
C VAL A 370 1.22 24.13 -18.06
N ASP A 371 1.48 22.84 -18.25
CA ASP A 371 2.64 22.35 -18.99
C ASP A 371 2.56 22.75 -20.48
N ASP A 372 1.38 22.62 -21.10
CA ASP A 372 1.13 23.10 -22.48
C ASP A 372 1.44 24.61 -22.62
N ALA A 373 1.05 25.41 -21.62
CA ALA A 373 1.34 26.84 -21.60
C ALA A 373 2.83 27.15 -21.38
N ALA A 374 3.50 26.39 -20.51
CA ALA A 374 4.93 26.55 -20.24
C ALA A 374 5.78 26.26 -21.49
N ASP A 375 5.42 25.24 -22.28
CA ASP A 375 6.10 24.91 -23.53
C ASP A 375 6.05 26.05 -24.56
N VAL A 376 4.93 26.78 -24.64
CA VAL A 376 4.79 27.97 -25.51
C VAL A 376 5.68 29.13 -25.04
N ILE A 377 5.84 29.28 -23.72
CA ILE A 377 6.57 30.37 -23.07
C ILE A 377 8.09 30.14 -23.05
N LYS A 378 8.52 28.88 -23.15
CA LYS A 378 9.91 28.44 -23.02
C LYS A 378 10.88 29.26 -23.87
N ASN A 379 11.91 29.81 -23.24
CA ASN A 379 12.96 30.66 -23.82
C ASN A 379 12.45 31.91 -24.55
N LYS A 380 11.25 32.40 -24.22
CA LYS A 380 10.67 33.64 -24.79
C LYS A 380 10.68 34.79 -23.79
N ASP A 381 10.69 36.01 -24.33
CA ASP A 381 10.46 37.22 -23.56
C ASP A 381 8.95 37.38 -23.33
N ILE A 382 8.50 37.54 -22.09
CA ILE A 382 7.07 37.58 -21.75
C ILE A 382 6.64 38.83 -20.99
N ILE A 383 5.39 39.25 -21.19
CA ILE A 383 4.65 40.18 -20.33
C ILE A 383 3.71 39.35 -19.47
N PHE A 384 3.83 39.49 -18.15
CA PHE A 384 3.06 38.69 -17.20
C PHE A 384 2.02 39.56 -16.50
N LEU A 385 0.74 39.42 -16.85
CA LEU A 385 -0.34 40.24 -16.32
C LEU A 385 -0.76 39.73 -14.93
N LEU A 386 -0.66 40.58 -13.91
CA LEU A 386 -0.88 40.24 -12.50
C LEU A 386 -2.02 41.09 -11.93
N GLY A 387 -2.81 40.52 -11.01
CA GLY A 387 -3.87 41.28 -10.32
C GLY A 387 -5.04 40.41 -9.86
N ASN A 388 -5.87 40.97 -8.99
CA ASN A 388 -7.03 40.27 -8.40
C ASN A 388 -8.05 39.85 -9.48
N THR A 389 -8.94 38.92 -9.12
CA THR A 389 -10.08 38.55 -9.99
C THR A 389 -10.91 39.80 -10.32
N GLY A 390 -11.23 39.96 -11.61
CA GLY A 390 -11.96 41.14 -12.09
C GLY A 390 -11.11 42.41 -12.28
N ALA A 391 -9.78 42.38 -12.09
CA ALA A 391 -8.90 43.54 -12.35
C ALA A 391 -8.83 43.95 -13.83
N GLY A 392 -9.30 43.10 -14.75
CA GLY A 392 -9.33 43.39 -16.20
C GLY A 392 -8.17 42.79 -17.00
N LYS A 393 -7.53 41.72 -16.50
CA LYS A 393 -6.38 41.05 -17.17
C LYS A 393 -6.74 40.53 -18.56
N SER A 394 -7.74 39.66 -18.67
CA SER A 394 -8.20 39.11 -19.96
C SER A 394 -8.71 40.20 -20.91
N THR A 395 -9.37 41.24 -20.40
CA THR A 395 -9.79 42.40 -21.20
C THR A 395 -8.59 43.20 -21.73
N THR A 396 -7.56 43.39 -20.90
CA THR A 396 -6.31 44.06 -21.27
C THR A 396 -5.52 43.22 -22.27
N LEU A 397 -5.50 41.90 -22.12
CA LEU A 397 -4.92 40.98 -23.08
C LEU A 397 -5.58 41.10 -24.46
N HIS A 398 -6.91 41.03 -24.52
CA HIS A 398 -7.64 41.23 -25.79
C HIS A 398 -7.29 42.55 -26.45
N PHE A 399 -7.26 43.63 -25.66
CA PHE A 399 -6.88 44.97 -26.11
C PHE A 399 -5.45 44.99 -26.67
N LEU A 400 -4.46 44.56 -25.90
CA LEU A 400 -3.04 44.55 -26.31
C LEU A 400 -2.78 43.64 -27.52
N ALA A 401 -3.55 42.56 -27.67
CA ALA A 401 -3.51 41.68 -28.82
C ALA A 401 -4.26 42.23 -30.06
N GLY A 402 -4.80 43.46 -29.99
CA GLY A 402 -5.41 44.16 -31.12
C GLY A 402 -6.88 43.80 -31.38
N SER A 403 -7.59 43.28 -30.39
CA SER A 403 -9.05 43.05 -30.50
C SER A 403 -9.80 44.38 -30.54
N LYS A 404 -10.88 44.45 -31.32
CA LYS A 404 -11.79 45.60 -31.27
C LYS A 404 -12.71 45.46 -30.07
N MET A 405 -12.58 46.34 -29.08
CA MET A 405 -13.35 46.27 -27.84
C MET A 405 -14.62 47.13 -27.89
N ILE A 406 -15.68 46.68 -27.23
CA ILE A 406 -16.94 47.42 -27.09
C ILE A 406 -17.45 47.38 -25.65
N ALA A 407 -18.11 48.46 -25.22
CA ALA A 407 -18.84 48.51 -23.97
C ALA A 407 -20.30 48.05 -24.18
N THR A 408 -20.77 47.15 -23.33
CA THR A 408 -22.14 46.59 -23.36
C THR A 408 -22.69 46.40 -21.95
N ARG A 409 -23.97 46.03 -21.84
CA ARG A 409 -24.61 45.61 -20.58
C ARG A 409 -25.10 44.18 -20.66
N ILE A 410 -24.67 43.35 -19.71
CA ILE A 410 -25.12 41.96 -19.56
C ILE A 410 -25.73 41.82 -18.17
N LYS A 411 -27.00 41.41 -18.09
CA LYS A 411 -27.73 41.26 -16.81
C LYS A 411 -27.64 42.50 -15.90
N GLY A 412 -27.71 43.69 -16.50
CA GLY A 412 -27.61 44.97 -15.79
C GLY A 412 -26.19 45.42 -15.41
N LEU A 413 -25.16 44.60 -15.65
CA LEU A 413 -23.76 44.92 -15.35
C LEU A 413 -23.05 45.50 -16.57
N ASN A 414 -22.30 46.59 -16.38
CA ASN A 414 -21.42 47.13 -17.42
C ASN A 414 -20.28 46.13 -17.70
N HIS A 415 -20.09 45.81 -18.97
CA HIS A 415 -19.11 44.83 -19.42
C HIS A 415 -18.36 45.34 -20.66
N ILE A 416 -17.05 45.10 -20.72
CA ILE A 416 -16.25 45.36 -21.92
C ILE A 416 -15.87 44.00 -22.51
N MET A 417 -16.24 43.78 -23.77
CA MET A 417 -15.97 42.54 -24.50
C MET A 417 -15.29 42.83 -25.84
N ALA A 418 -14.62 41.82 -26.40
CA ALA A 418 -14.11 41.87 -27.76
C ALA A 418 -15.26 41.67 -28.78
N ALA A 419 -15.50 42.65 -29.64
CA ALA A 419 -16.46 42.55 -30.74
C ALA A 419 -15.91 41.71 -31.90
N SER A 420 -14.59 41.75 -32.12
CA SER A 420 -13.90 40.95 -33.13
C SER A 420 -12.40 40.92 -32.83
N TRP A 421 -11.73 39.84 -33.23
CA TRP A 421 -10.29 39.67 -33.11
C TRP A 421 -9.74 38.92 -34.33
N LYS A 422 -8.49 39.21 -34.70
CA LYS A 422 -7.79 38.56 -35.82
C LYS A 422 -6.81 37.48 -35.36
N ASN A 423 -6.30 37.60 -34.13
CA ASN A 423 -5.33 36.67 -33.58
C ASN A 423 -6.03 35.34 -33.19
N PRO A 424 -5.68 34.19 -33.82
CA PRO A 424 -6.34 32.92 -33.53
C PRO A 424 -6.12 32.43 -32.08
N ASP A 425 -5.02 32.81 -31.43
CA ASP A 425 -4.68 32.39 -30.07
C ASP A 425 -5.72 32.87 -29.04
N LEU A 426 -6.46 33.95 -29.36
CA LEU A 426 -7.49 34.52 -28.50
C LEU A 426 -8.79 33.70 -28.43
N ARG A 427 -8.92 32.63 -29.22
CA ARG A 427 -10.16 31.82 -29.30
C ARG A 427 -10.60 31.26 -27.94
N ASN A 428 -9.65 31.02 -27.04
CA ASN A 428 -9.90 30.45 -25.71
C ASN A 428 -9.85 31.49 -24.58
N VAL A 429 -9.71 32.78 -24.90
CA VAL A 429 -9.74 33.88 -23.92
C VAL A 429 -11.18 34.40 -23.86
N THR A 430 -11.78 34.36 -22.67
CA THR A 430 -13.16 34.81 -22.46
C THR A 430 -13.21 35.93 -21.44
N THR A 431 -13.94 37.00 -21.75
CA THR A 431 -14.25 38.07 -20.79
C THR A 431 -15.66 37.87 -20.22
N SER A 432 -15.81 37.97 -18.90
CA SER A 432 -17.10 37.83 -18.22
C SER A 432 -17.35 39.01 -17.27
N PRO A 433 -18.61 39.47 -17.13
CA PRO A 433 -18.99 40.44 -16.10
C PRO A 433 -19.17 39.81 -14.71
N SER A 434 -19.11 38.48 -14.61
CA SER A 434 -19.28 37.72 -13.37
C SER A 434 -18.13 37.97 -12.40
N ALA A 435 -18.41 37.82 -11.10
CA ALA A 435 -17.39 37.80 -10.04
C ALA A 435 -16.53 36.52 -10.07
N LYS A 436 -16.96 35.49 -10.80
CA LYS A 436 -16.23 34.23 -10.97
C LYS A 436 -15.17 34.36 -12.07
N SER A 437 -13.93 33.93 -11.79
CA SER A 437 -12.86 33.93 -12.80
C SER A 437 -13.12 32.88 -13.88
N GLU A 438 -13.02 33.29 -15.14
CA GLU A 438 -13.05 32.39 -16.31
C GLU A 438 -11.65 31.81 -16.60
N THR A 439 -10.59 32.57 -16.34
CA THR A 439 -9.20 32.16 -16.50
C THR A 439 -8.77 31.32 -15.29
N ARG A 440 -8.50 30.03 -15.51
CA ARG A 440 -8.11 29.05 -14.47
C ARG A 440 -6.67 28.52 -14.58
N PHE A 441 -5.98 28.88 -15.65
CA PHE A 441 -4.58 28.55 -15.92
C PHE A 441 -3.98 29.69 -16.76
N ILE A 442 -2.65 29.75 -16.87
CA ILE A 442 -1.96 30.77 -17.67
C ILE A 442 -2.31 30.57 -19.15
N ILE A 443 -2.71 31.63 -19.84
CA ILE A 443 -2.97 31.62 -21.29
C ILE A 443 -1.93 32.51 -21.98
N PRO A 444 -0.91 31.93 -22.63
CA PRO A 444 0.04 32.69 -23.42
C PRO A 444 -0.55 33.06 -24.78
N ILE A 445 -0.47 34.33 -25.15
CA ILE A 445 -0.86 34.82 -26.48
C ILE A 445 0.34 35.47 -27.14
N THR A 446 0.62 35.07 -28.38
CA THR A 446 1.67 35.71 -29.17
C THR A 446 1.15 37.00 -29.77
N VAL A 447 1.82 38.12 -29.50
CA VAL A 447 1.50 39.45 -30.05
C VAL A 447 2.63 39.93 -30.94
N ASP A 448 2.28 40.32 -32.16
CA ASP A 448 3.23 40.87 -33.14
C ASP A 448 3.61 42.31 -32.76
N LEU A 449 4.92 42.61 -32.73
CA LEU A 449 5.45 43.95 -32.47
C LEU A 449 5.66 44.77 -33.75
N SER A 450 5.23 44.27 -34.92
CA SER A 450 5.38 44.98 -36.18
C SER A 450 4.77 46.40 -36.14
N GLY A 451 5.64 47.40 -36.27
CA GLY A 451 5.29 48.82 -36.19
C GLY A 451 5.05 49.37 -34.78
N VAL A 452 5.41 48.64 -33.72
CA VAL A 452 5.47 49.16 -32.32
C VAL A 452 6.89 49.63 -31.98
N VAL A 453 7.91 48.87 -32.42
CA VAL A 453 9.32 49.24 -32.27
C VAL A 453 9.98 49.18 -33.65
N ALA A 454 10.51 50.32 -34.13
CA ALA A 454 11.01 50.47 -35.51
C ALA A 454 12.16 49.52 -35.91
N SER A 455 12.75 48.79 -34.96
CA SER A 455 13.92 47.93 -35.12
C SER A 455 13.72 46.46 -34.72
N ARG A 456 12.49 46.03 -34.36
CA ARG A 456 12.22 44.63 -33.97
C ARG A 456 11.17 44.00 -34.87
N SER A 457 11.53 42.91 -35.54
CA SER A 457 10.62 41.98 -36.22
C SER A 457 10.12 40.86 -35.28
N ASP A 458 10.30 41.03 -33.98
CA ASP A 458 10.05 40.00 -32.98
C ASP A 458 8.59 40.07 -32.48
N SER A 459 8.01 38.93 -32.14
CA SER A 459 6.78 38.84 -31.36
C SER A 459 7.09 38.83 -29.86
N ILE A 460 6.15 39.28 -29.03
CA ILE A 460 6.19 39.08 -27.57
C ILE A 460 5.05 38.19 -27.12
N ILE A 461 5.24 37.42 -26.06
CA ILE A 461 4.15 36.66 -25.45
C ILE A 461 3.56 37.48 -24.31
N ILE A 462 2.24 37.64 -24.31
CA ILE A 462 1.49 38.22 -23.18
C ILE A 462 0.70 37.10 -22.53
N CYS A 463 0.91 36.91 -21.24
CA CYS A 463 0.27 35.87 -20.47
C CYS A 463 -0.91 36.44 -19.67
N ASP A 464 -2.13 35.96 -19.94
CA ASP A 464 -3.23 36.12 -18.98
C ASP A 464 -3.01 35.15 -17.84
N THR A 465 -3.06 35.64 -16.60
CA THR A 465 -2.99 34.78 -15.43
C THR A 465 -4.37 34.67 -14.80
N PRO A 466 -4.63 33.57 -14.08
CA PRO A 466 -5.73 33.49 -13.15
C PRO A 466 -5.68 34.63 -12.13
N GLY A 467 -6.84 34.99 -11.58
CA GLY A 467 -6.88 35.94 -10.48
C GLY A 467 -6.15 35.43 -9.25
N PHE A 468 -5.47 36.33 -8.56
CA PHE A 468 -4.96 36.03 -7.23
C PHE A 468 -6.11 35.78 -6.23
N GLU A 469 -5.93 34.81 -5.34
CA GLU A 469 -6.97 34.30 -4.42
C GLU A 469 -8.21 33.75 -5.14
N ASP A 470 -8.04 33.14 -6.32
CA ASP A 470 -9.17 32.62 -7.07
C ASP A 470 -10.00 31.65 -6.23
N THR A 471 -11.28 31.97 -6.05
CA THR A 471 -12.21 31.24 -5.16
C THR A 471 -12.75 29.96 -5.80
N ASN A 472 -12.21 29.58 -6.95
CA ASN A 472 -12.65 28.46 -7.78
C ASN A 472 -12.26 27.07 -7.23
N GLY A 473 -11.50 27.00 -6.12
CA GLY A 473 -11.17 25.76 -5.43
C GLY A 473 -9.67 25.61 -5.13
N PRO A 474 -9.30 24.73 -4.19
CA PRO A 474 -7.90 24.46 -3.86
C PRO A 474 -7.10 23.91 -5.05
N GLU A 475 -7.72 23.16 -5.96
CA GLU A 475 -7.06 22.61 -7.15
C GLU A 475 -6.57 23.71 -8.08
N VAL A 476 -7.39 24.74 -8.30
CA VAL A 476 -7.05 25.90 -9.14
C VAL A 476 -5.96 26.72 -8.47
N ASP A 477 -6.03 26.99 -7.17
CA ASP A 477 -4.98 27.72 -6.44
C ASP A 477 -3.63 26.99 -6.51
N ILE A 478 -3.62 25.67 -6.29
CA ILE A 478 -2.41 24.86 -6.38
C ILE A 478 -1.85 24.85 -7.80
N ALA A 479 -2.71 24.62 -8.81
CA ALA A 479 -2.30 24.66 -10.21
C ALA A 479 -1.73 26.02 -10.59
N ASN A 480 -2.32 27.12 -10.10
CA ASN A 480 -1.83 28.47 -10.33
C ASN A 480 -0.45 28.67 -9.72
N GLY A 481 -0.25 28.28 -8.45
CA GLY A 481 1.05 28.34 -7.80
C GLY A 481 2.12 27.56 -8.56
N ILE A 482 1.79 26.36 -9.06
CA ILE A 482 2.70 25.55 -9.88
C ILE A 482 2.94 26.21 -11.25
N SER A 483 1.90 26.79 -11.85
CA SER A 483 1.97 27.42 -13.17
C SER A 483 2.90 28.62 -13.20
N ILE A 484 2.85 29.46 -12.17
CA ILE A 484 3.72 30.62 -12.04
C ILE A 484 5.17 30.14 -12.04
N ILE A 485 5.50 29.08 -11.30
CA ILE A 485 6.86 28.52 -11.37
C ILE A 485 7.18 27.97 -12.75
N ARG A 486 6.38 27.04 -13.29
CA ARG A 486 6.77 26.29 -14.49
C ARG A 486 6.85 27.22 -15.70
N ALA A 487 5.86 28.10 -15.87
CA ALA A 487 5.86 29.07 -16.96
C ALA A 487 6.97 30.12 -16.82
N ILE A 488 7.21 30.66 -15.61
CA ILE A 488 8.19 31.73 -15.42
C ILE A 488 9.63 31.18 -15.40
N ARG A 489 9.88 30.00 -14.80
CA ARG A 489 11.23 29.39 -14.74
C ARG A 489 11.80 29.04 -16.11
N GLU A 490 10.93 28.78 -17.08
CA GLU A 490 11.36 28.38 -18.42
C GLU A 490 11.41 29.53 -19.41
N CYS A 491 10.88 30.72 -19.07
CA CYS A 491 10.94 31.88 -19.94
C CYS A 491 12.34 32.52 -19.92
N LYS A 492 12.67 33.27 -20.98
CA LYS A 492 13.96 33.97 -21.10
C LYS A 492 14.00 35.24 -20.24
N SER A 493 12.93 36.03 -20.27
CA SER A 493 12.79 37.21 -19.43
C SER A 493 11.33 37.52 -19.17
N VAL A 494 11.01 38.10 -18.01
CA VAL A 494 9.64 38.46 -17.62
C VAL A 494 9.52 39.94 -17.27
N ARG A 495 8.45 40.58 -17.77
CA ARG A 495 8.00 41.92 -17.39
C ARG A 495 6.67 41.81 -16.61
N PRO A 496 6.69 41.91 -15.27
CA PRO A 496 5.48 41.87 -14.47
C PRO A 496 4.65 43.15 -14.67
N VAL A 497 3.37 42.99 -15.00
CA VAL A 497 2.43 44.12 -15.16
C VAL A 497 1.26 43.94 -14.22
N VAL A 498 1.18 44.80 -13.20
CA VAL A 498 0.20 44.74 -12.13
C VAL A 498 -1.01 45.62 -12.51
N LEU A 499 -2.18 44.99 -12.65
CA LEU A 499 -3.44 45.66 -12.94
C LEU A 499 -4.17 45.99 -11.65
N VAL A 500 -4.47 47.27 -11.48
CA VAL A 500 -5.18 47.80 -10.32
C VAL A 500 -6.49 48.42 -10.79
N SER A 501 -7.61 47.75 -10.49
CA SER A 501 -8.93 48.25 -10.88
C SER A 501 -9.51 49.21 -9.85
N TYR A 502 -10.17 50.27 -10.30
CA TYR A 502 -10.83 51.26 -9.42
C TYR A 502 -11.77 50.61 -8.39
N LYS A 503 -12.61 49.66 -8.84
CA LYS A 503 -13.53 48.94 -7.96
C LYS A 503 -12.85 47.92 -7.03
N GLY A 504 -11.71 47.37 -7.46
CA GLY A 504 -11.00 46.31 -6.74
C GLY A 504 -9.99 46.82 -5.73
N ILE A 505 -9.69 48.12 -5.72
CA ILE A 505 -8.77 48.73 -4.75
C ILE A 505 -9.41 48.83 -3.35
N GLY A 506 -10.72 49.07 -3.30
CA GLY A 506 -11.51 49.22 -2.07
C GLY A 506 -11.31 50.58 -1.39
N ASP A 507 -12.17 50.90 -0.42
CA ASP A 507 -12.21 52.22 0.26
C ASP A 507 -10.91 52.55 1.02
N ARG A 508 -10.10 51.54 1.33
CA ARG A 508 -8.84 51.63 2.09
C ARG A 508 -7.68 50.86 1.49
N PHE A 509 -7.73 50.62 0.17
CA PHE A 509 -6.63 49.98 -0.56
C PHE A 509 -6.32 48.55 -0.06
N GLU A 510 -7.30 47.89 0.55
CA GLU A 510 -7.20 46.50 1.01
C GLU A 510 -6.89 45.56 -0.15
N GLY A 511 -7.46 45.82 -1.32
CA GLY A 511 -7.18 45.04 -2.53
C GLY A 511 -5.71 45.14 -2.97
N LEU A 512 -5.04 46.26 -2.70
CA LEU A 512 -3.62 46.45 -2.99
C LEU A 512 -2.72 45.78 -1.94
N LYS A 513 -3.12 45.78 -0.66
CA LYS A 513 -2.39 45.06 0.40
C LYS A 513 -2.36 43.57 0.13
N ASN A 514 -3.51 42.96 -0.16
CA ASN A 514 -3.60 41.54 -0.49
C ASN A 514 -2.72 41.19 -1.70
N LEU A 515 -2.79 42.02 -2.75
CA LEU A 515 -1.94 41.88 -3.94
C LEU A 515 -0.46 41.93 -3.59
N THR A 516 -0.06 42.79 -2.67
CA THR A 516 1.36 42.93 -2.30
C THR A 516 1.87 41.75 -1.47
N HIS A 517 1.08 41.27 -0.50
CA HIS A 517 1.44 40.07 0.25
C HIS A 517 1.61 38.85 -0.68
N LEU A 518 0.76 38.73 -1.70
CA LEU A 518 0.85 37.66 -2.68
C LEU A 518 2.09 37.79 -3.56
N LEU A 519 2.39 39.00 -4.05
CA LEU A 519 3.60 39.26 -4.82
C LEU A 519 4.87 39.03 -4.00
N ALA A 520 4.87 39.39 -2.71
CA ALA A 520 5.97 39.13 -1.78
C ALA A 520 6.17 37.63 -1.53
N GLY A 521 5.08 36.85 -1.46
CA GLY A 521 5.14 35.40 -1.37
C GLY A 521 5.72 34.73 -2.63
N LEU A 522 5.42 35.28 -3.82
CA LEU A 522 5.95 34.77 -5.09
C LEU A 522 7.38 35.23 -5.36
N ILE A 523 7.75 36.42 -4.89
CA ILE A 523 9.07 37.03 -5.08
C ILE A 523 9.61 37.50 -3.72
N PRO A 524 10.25 36.63 -2.93
CA PRO A 524 10.70 36.99 -1.58
C PRO A 524 11.67 38.17 -1.52
N LYS A 525 12.43 38.40 -2.61
CA LYS A 525 13.35 39.54 -2.76
C LYS A 525 12.80 40.62 -3.69
N ILE A 526 11.48 40.87 -3.64
CA ILE A 526 10.77 41.79 -4.55
C ILE A 526 11.42 43.16 -4.67
N LYS A 527 12.02 43.68 -3.59
CA LYS A 527 12.73 44.97 -3.57
C LYS A 527 13.85 45.05 -4.62
N ASN A 528 14.55 43.96 -4.89
CA ASN A 528 15.66 43.95 -5.85
C ASN A 528 15.15 44.06 -7.29
N GLU A 529 13.97 43.52 -7.56
CA GLU A 529 13.37 43.41 -8.89
C GLU A 529 12.26 44.43 -9.14
N ILE A 530 11.95 45.28 -8.16
CA ILE A 530 10.80 46.20 -8.17
C ILE A 530 10.78 47.15 -9.39
N ARG A 531 11.97 47.46 -9.92
CA ARG A 531 12.13 48.31 -11.10
C ARG A 531 11.49 47.71 -12.36
N ALA A 532 11.41 46.39 -12.46
CA ALA A 532 10.83 45.68 -13.61
C ALA A 532 9.30 45.71 -13.66
N PHE A 533 8.64 46.08 -12.56
CA PHE A 533 7.18 46.09 -12.48
C PHE A 533 6.58 47.26 -13.25
N SER A 534 5.42 47.07 -13.87
CA SER A 534 4.60 48.16 -14.41
C SER A 534 3.22 48.14 -13.77
N TYR A 535 2.56 49.28 -13.62
CA TYR A 535 1.23 49.38 -13.01
C TYR A 535 0.24 49.96 -14.02
N ILE A 536 -0.85 49.22 -14.29
CA ILE A 536 -1.95 49.69 -15.15
C ILE A 536 -3.21 49.87 -14.29
N PHE A 537 -3.76 51.07 -14.33
CA PHE A 537 -5.01 51.39 -13.64
C PHE A 537 -6.19 51.18 -14.58
N THR A 538 -7.13 50.32 -14.19
CA THR A 538 -8.28 49.95 -15.03
C THR A 538 -9.61 50.37 -14.42
N LYS A 539 -10.63 50.57 -15.25
CA LYS A 539 -12.01 50.88 -14.81
C LYS A 539 -12.14 52.18 -14.01
N TYR A 540 -11.18 53.10 -14.09
CA TYR A 540 -11.25 54.41 -13.46
C TYR A 540 -12.23 55.32 -14.20
N PRO A 541 -13.18 55.98 -13.50
CA PRO A 541 -14.00 57.04 -14.07
C PRO A 541 -13.14 58.16 -14.64
N GLU A 542 -13.56 58.83 -15.71
CA GLU A 542 -12.79 59.92 -16.36
C GLU A 542 -12.35 61.02 -15.39
N ILE A 543 -13.23 61.37 -14.44
CA ILE A 543 -12.97 62.41 -13.43
C ILE A 543 -11.85 62.00 -12.47
N GLU A 544 -11.68 60.70 -12.22
CA GLU A 544 -10.72 60.14 -11.25
C GLU A 544 -9.40 59.73 -11.90
N LYS A 545 -9.26 59.76 -13.23
CA LYS A 545 -8.02 59.32 -13.91
C LYS A 545 -6.83 60.21 -13.55
N GLY A 546 -7.06 61.52 -13.38
CA GLY A 546 -6.02 62.49 -13.06
C GLY A 546 -5.58 62.49 -11.59
N THR A 547 -6.41 61.97 -10.69
CA THR A 547 -6.22 62.05 -9.22
C THR A 547 -5.53 60.82 -8.63
N ILE A 548 -5.13 59.85 -9.45
CA ILE A 548 -4.55 58.57 -8.98
C ILE A 548 -3.29 58.79 -8.14
N HIS A 549 -2.37 59.64 -8.62
CA HIS A 549 -1.12 59.91 -7.90
C HIS A 549 -1.39 60.61 -6.56
N GLU A 550 -2.28 61.60 -6.55
CA GLU A 550 -2.68 62.33 -5.33
C GLU A 550 -3.40 61.39 -4.34
N SER A 551 -4.22 60.48 -4.85
CA SER A 551 -4.89 59.46 -4.02
C SER A 551 -3.87 58.58 -3.32
N LEU A 552 -2.85 58.09 -4.05
CA LEU A 552 -1.76 57.29 -3.48
C LEU A 552 -0.98 58.06 -2.39
N ILE A 553 -0.73 59.37 -2.58
CA ILE A 553 -0.08 60.22 -1.56
C ILE A 553 -0.93 60.27 -0.30
N ASN A 554 -2.22 60.60 -0.43
CA ASN A 554 -3.13 60.70 0.72
C ASN A 554 -3.16 59.39 1.54
N ILE A 555 -3.09 58.25 0.86
CA ILE A 555 -3.05 56.95 1.54
C ILE A 555 -1.73 56.76 2.28
N SER A 556 -0.60 57.08 1.67
CA SER A 556 0.70 57.00 2.37
C SER A 556 0.72 57.82 3.66
N GLU A 557 0.02 58.96 3.68
CA GLU A 557 -0.10 59.83 4.85
C GLU A 557 -1.07 59.27 5.91
N THR A 558 -2.10 58.55 5.48
CA THR A 558 -3.16 57.98 6.35
C THR A 558 -2.94 56.53 6.78
N MET A 559 -1.87 55.87 6.31
CA MET A 559 -1.50 54.51 6.72
C MET A 559 -1.19 54.42 8.22
N ASN A 560 -1.64 53.33 8.84
CA ASN A 560 -1.36 53.03 10.25
C ASN A 560 0.05 52.42 10.46
N GLU A 561 0.48 52.32 11.72
CA GLU A 561 1.81 51.79 12.08
C GLU A 561 2.02 50.33 11.63
N GLN A 562 0.98 49.49 11.65
CA GLN A 562 1.08 48.12 11.15
C GLN A 562 1.34 48.08 9.65
N GLU A 563 0.65 48.91 8.87
CA GLU A 563 0.81 49.00 7.42
C GLU A 563 2.20 49.54 7.04
N LYS A 564 2.68 50.57 7.75
CA LYS A 564 4.03 51.11 7.55
C LYS A 564 5.13 50.12 7.96
N SER A 565 4.83 49.20 8.87
CA SER A 565 5.76 48.15 9.29
C SER A 565 5.88 47.00 8.29
N ASP A 566 4.94 46.86 7.35
CA ASP A 566 5.06 45.87 6.27
C ASP A 566 6.00 46.37 5.17
N ILE A 567 7.26 45.95 5.28
CA ILE A 567 8.33 46.30 4.36
C ILE A 567 8.00 45.91 2.90
N SER A 568 7.32 44.78 2.68
CA SER A 568 7.03 44.31 1.32
C SER A 568 5.95 45.17 0.67
N PHE A 569 4.90 45.46 1.44
CA PHE A 569 3.86 46.42 1.05
C PHE A 569 4.44 47.79 0.72
N MET A 570 5.26 48.33 1.62
CA MET A 570 5.85 49.66 1.44
C MET A 570 6.77 49.73 0.22
N ASN A 571 7.59 48.71 -0.06
CA ASN A 571 8.45 48.71 -1.25
C ASN A 571 7.65 48.80 -2.57
N LEU A 572 6.54 48.05 -2.69
CA LEU A 572 5.68 48.10 -3.88
C LEU A 572 4.93 49.44 -3.96
N PHE A 573 4.43 49.92 -2.82
CA PHE A 573 3.67 51.16 -2.75
C PHE A 573 4.54 52.39 -3.11
N GLU A 574 5.77 52.45 -2.60
CA GLU A 574 6.75 53.49 -2.93
C GLU A 574 7.13 53.49 -4.41
N ASP A 575 7.31 52.31 -5.02
CA ASP A 575 7.59 52.20 -6.44
C ASP A 575 6.38 52.62 -7.30
N MET A 576 5.15 52.30 -6.87
CA MET A 576 3.93 52.78 -7.51
C MET A 576 3.81 54.31 -7.43
N LEU A 577 4.10 54.92 -6.28
CA LEU A 577 4.17 56.38 -6.11
C LEU A 577 5.21 57.01 -7.05
N LEU A 578 6.40 56.41 -7.14
CA LEU A 578 7.47 56.90 -7.99
C LEU A 578 7.10 56.87 -9.48
N LYS A 579 6.46 55.78 -9.94
CA LYS A 579 6.09 55.60 -11.35
C LYS A 579 4.90 56.47 -11.73
N THR A 580 3.86 56.55 -10.89
CA THR A 580 2.70 57.43 -11.13
C THR A 580 3.04 58.91 -11.14
N LYS A 581 4.07 59.34 -10.40
CA LYS A 581 4.59 60.72 -10.48
C LYS A 581 5.14 61.07 -11.86
N ARG A 582 5.74 60.11 -12.55
CA ARG A 582 6.33 60.30 -13.89
C ARG A 582 5.25 60.20 -14.96
N GLN A 583 4.47 59.13 -14.90
CA GLN A 583 3.39 58.84 -15.83
C GLN A 583 2.44 57.83 -15.21
N THR A 584 1.14 58.17 -15.19
CA THR A 584 0.09 57.25 -14.77
C THR A 584 -0.45 56.53 -16.00
N LEU A 585 -0.33 55.20 -16.04
CA LEU A 585 -0.89 54.37 -17.10
C LEU A 585 -2.34 54.00 -16.75
N VAL A 586 -3.31 54.69 -17.34
CA VAL A 586 -4.75 54.43 -17.13
C VAL A 586 -5.36 53.91 -18.42
N LEU A 587 -5.86 52.68 -18.40
CA LEU A 587 -6.36 52.01 -19.61
C LEU A 587 -7.88 52.17 -19.77
N ASP A 588 -8.29 52.67 -20.93
CA ASP A 588 -9.62 52.59 -21.52
C ASP A 588 -9.58 51.72 -22.79
N PRO A 589 -9.93 50.42 -22.69
CA PRO A 589 -9.81 49.48 -23.81
C PRO A 589 -10.65 49.83 -25.05
N VAL A 590 -11.62 50.75 -24.92
CA VAL A 590 -12.53 51.15 -26.00
C VAL A 590 -11.99 52.36 -26.77
N LYS A 591 -11.20 53.22 -26.12
CA LYS A 591 -10.73 54.49 -26.69
C LYS A 591 -9.24 54.51 -27.01
N ASP A 592 -8.44 53.78 -26.24
CA ASP A 592 -6.99 53.85 -26.33
C ASP A 592 -6.44 53.03 -27.51
N GLU A 593 -5.19 53.30 -27.89
CA GLU A 593 -4.51 52.56 -28.95
C GLU A 593 -3.57 51.48 -28.37
N PRO A 594 -3.74 50.18 -28.71
CA PRO A 594 -2.95 49.08 -28.14
C PRO A 594 -1.44 49.23 -28.29
N LYS A 595 -0.99 49.77 -29.43
CA LYS A 595 0.44 49.89 -29.76
C LYS A 595 1.16 50.87 -28.84
N GLU A 596 0.50 51.94 -28.42
CA GLU A 596 1.08 52.94 -27.52
C GLU A 596 1.32 52.35 -26.13
N PHE A 597 0.33 51.63 -25.60
CA PHE A 597 0.46 50.92 -24.32
C PHE A 597 1.54 49.85 -24.37
N LEU A 598 1.60 49.06 -25.46
CA LEU A 598 2.61 48.02 -25.60
C LEU A 598 4.02 48.61 -25.67
N TYR A 599 4.20 49.74 -26.37
CA TYR A 599 5.46 50.47 -26.42
C TYR A 599 5.91 50.91 -25.02
N GLU A 600 5.03 51.48 -24.19
CA GLU A 600 5.36 51.90 -22.83
C GLU A 600 5.74 50.71 -21.93
N LEU A 601 5.03 49.59 -22.02
CA LEU A 601 5.37 48.39 -21.25
C LEU A 601 6.75 47.82 -21.65
N LEU A 602 7.10 47.88 -22.93
CA LEU A 602 8.38 47.38 -23.44
C LEU A 602 9.59 48.24 -23.04
N ARG A 603 9.37 49.50 -22.64
CA ARG A 603 10.44 50.38 -22.11
C ARG A 603 10.90 49.99 -20.71
N SER A 604 10.08 49.23 -19.97
CA SER A 604 10.45 48.72 -18.64
C SER A 604 11.54 47.65 -18.74
N THR A 605 12.42 47.61 -17.72
CA THR A 605 13.43 46.55 -17.60
C THR A 605 12.75 45.20 -17.37
N ALA A 606 13.27 44.14 -17.97
CA ALA A 606 12.81 42.79 -17.68
C ALA A 606 13.64 42.16 -16.56
N ILE A 607 13.06 41.14 -15.92
CA ILE A 607 13.78 40.20 -15.06
C ILE A 607 14.36 39.13 -16.00
N GLU A 608 15.69 39.08 -16.15
CA GLU A 608 16.40 38.23 -17.12
C GLU A 608 16.68 36.80 -16.61
N ASP A 609 16.66 36.56 -15.29
CA ASP A 609 16.69 35.20 -14.71
C ASP A 609 15.49 34.98 -13.78
N PRO A 610 14.30 34.78 -14.36
CA PRO A 610 13.09 34.60 -13.58
C PRO A 610 13.15 33.40 -12.62
N LYS A 611 13.98 32.39 -12.91
CA LYS A 611 14.03 31.15 -12.14
C LYS A 611 14.60 31.34 -10.74
N GLU A 612 15.57 32.25 -10.57
CA GLU A 612 16.15 32.57 -9.27
C GLU A 612 15.27 33.52 -8.45
N VAL A 613 14.40 34.27 -9.12
CA VAL A 613 13.57 35.31 -8.52
C VAL A 613 12.24 34.77 -8.00
N PHE A 614 11.55 33.96 -8.80
CA PHE A 614 10.22 33.46 -8.49
C PHE A 614 10.26 32.14 -7.71
N GLN A 615 9.49 32.06 -6.63
CA GLN A 615 9.37 30.87 -5.77
C GLN A 615 7.96 30.29 -5.78
N PHE A 616 7.86 29.00 -5.46
CA PHE A 616 6.57 28.36 -5.27
C PHE A 616 5.83 29.00 -4.11
N SER A 617 4.56 29.34 -4.33
CA SER A 617 3.67 29.68 -3.24
C SER A 617 2.25 29.22 -3.56
N ILE A 618 1.58 28.70 -2.54
CA ILE A 618 0.15 28.39 -2.51
C ILE A 618 -0.41 28.95 -1.21
N THR A 619 -1.71 29.24 -1.18
CA THR A 619 -2.34 29.80 0.02
C THR A 619 -2.31 28.80 1.19
N ASP A 620 -2.30 29.31 2.43
CA ASP A 620 -2.32 28.44 3.61
C ASP A 620 -3.60 27.59 3.69
N LYS A 621 -4.72 28.10 3.15
CA LYS A 621 -5.95 27.33 2.97
C LYS A 621 -5.72 26.11 2.10
N SER A 622 -5.07 26.26 0.95
CA SER A 622 -4.75 25.14 0.05
C SER A 622 -3.73 24.18 0.65
N LYS A 623 -2.71 24.68 1.37
CA LYS A 623 -1.77 23.82 2.13
C LYS A 623 -2.50 22.94 3.14
N ASN A 624 -3.44 23.52 3.90
CA ASN A 624 -4.24 22.78 4.87
C ASN A 624 -5.12 21.72 4.20
N ILE A 625 -5.70 22.02 3.04
CA ILE A 625 -6.49 21.06 2.26
C ILE A 625 -5.63 19.91 1.72
N VAL A 626 -4.44 20.19 1.19
CA VAL A 626 -3.47 19.16 0.77
C VAL A 626 -3.12 18.25 1.95
N ASN A 627 -2.75 18.84 3.09
CA ASN A 627 -2.42 18.06 4.29
C ASN A 627 -3.60 17.21 4.78
N ASN A 628 -4.82 17.74 4.70
CA ASN A 628 -6.03 16.99 5.04
C ASN A 628 -6.25 15.81 4.08
N GLN A 629 -6.12 16.03 2.76
CA GLN A 629 -6.27 14.98 1.76
C GLN A 629 -5.25 13.85 1.95
N VAL A 630 -3.97 14.20 2.17
CA VAL A 630 -2.91 13.22 2.38
C VAL A 630 -3.14 12.40 3.66
N ARG A 631 -3.68 13.03 4.72
CA ARG A 631 -4.10 12.30 5.94
C ARG A 631 -5.28 11.36 5.69
N LEU A 632 -6.27 11.76 4.90
CA LEU A 632 -7.38 10.89 4.52
C LEU A 632 -6.89 9.67 3.72
N TYR A 633 -5.94 9.88 2.80
CA TYR A 633 -5.29 8.78 2.08
C TYR A 633 -4.48 7.88 3.00
N GLN A 634 -3.73 8.43 3.97
CA GLN A 634 -3.04 7.62 4.98
C GLN A 634 -4.01 6.71 5.74
N LEU A 635 -5.13 7.25 6.24
CA LEU A 635 -6.14 6.45 6.93
C LEU A 635 -6.74 5.37 6.01
N SER A 636 -7.01 5.72 4.75
CA SER A 636 -7.55 4.79 3.76
C SER A 636 -6.56 3.66 3.46
N ILE A 637 -5.26 3.96 3.35
CA ILE A 637 -4.18 2.99 3.17
C ILE A 637 -4.09 2.05 4.37
N LEU A 638 -4.04 2.59 5.60
CA LEU A 638 -3.95 1.78 6.82
C LEU A 638 -5.15 0.83 6.96
N SER A 639 -6.35 1.31 6.62
CA SER A 639 -7.56 0.50 6.59
C SER A 639 -7.51 -0.57 5.48
N ALA A 640 -7.01 -0.23 4.29
CA ALA A 640 -6.87 -1.16 3.17
C ALA A 640 -5.80 -2.25 3.41
N ILE A 641 -4.73 -1.94 4.17
CA ILE A 641 -3.72 -2.92 4.62
C ILE A 641 -4.40 -4.05 5.39
N GLN A 642 -5.27 -3.72 6.35
CA GLN A 642 -5.97 -4.72 7.16
C GLN A 642 -6.94 -5.61 6.36
N ARG A 643 -7.35 -5.16 5.18
CA ARG A 643 -8.25 -5.88 4.27
C ARG A 643 -7.53 -6.55 3.09
N TYR A 644 -6.20 -6.47 3.03
CA TYR A 644 -5.39 -7.00 1.92
C TYR A 644 -5.75 -6.40 0.55
N GLU A 645 -6.21 -5.14 0.51
CA GLU A 645 -6.66 -4.47 -0.73
C GLU A 645 -5.51 -3.73 -1.42
N TYR A 646 -4.52 -4.48 -1.92
CA TYR A 646 -3.27 -3.93 -2.45
C TYR A 646 -3.43 -2.98 -3.65
N SER A 647 -4.46 -3.15 -4.48
CA SER A 647 -4.76 -2.23 -5.59
C SER A 647 -5.23 -0.86 -5.09
N VAL A 648 -5.99 -0.81 -3.99
CA VAL A 648 -6.42 0.43 -3.33
C VAL A 648 -5.24 1.11 -2.67
N ILE A 649 -4.37 0.34 -2.01
CA ILE A 649 -3.14 0.85 -1.38
C ILE A 649 -2.23 1.49 -2.44
N LYS A 650 -1.99 0.78 -3.54
CA LYS A 650 -1.18 1.28 -4.66
C LYS A 650 -1.74 2.58 -5.20
N TYR A 651 -3.04 2.63 -5.49
CA TYR A 651 -3.70 3.83 -6.01
C TYR A 651 -3.44 5.06 -5.11
N TYR A 652 -3.68 4.95 -3.80
CA TYR A 652 -3.47 6.09 -2.90
C TYR A 652 -1.99 6.43 -2.71
N LEU A 653 -1.09 5.45 -2.68
CA LEU A 653 0.36 5.71 -2.64
C LEU A 653 0.83 6.42 -3.91
N ASP A 654 0.34 6.04 -5.09
CA ASP A 654 0.59 6.73 -6.35
C ASP A 654 0.12 8.19 -6.29
N GLN A 655 -1.09 8.45 -5.75
CA GLN A 655 -1.60 9.81 -5.59
C GLN A 655 -0.71 10.64 -4.63
N ILE A 656 -0.31 10.08 -3.48
CA ILE A 656 0.57 10.78 -2.52
C ILE A 656 1.95 11.03 -3.15
N LYS A 657 2.53 10.04 -3.83
CA LYS A 657 3.83 10.15 -4.51
C LYS A 657 3.79 11.22 -5.59
N TYR A 658 2.72 11.26 -6.36
CA TYR A 658 2.50 12.29 -7.38
C TYR A 658 2.37 13.69 -6.77
N LEU A 659 1.53 13.86 -5.74
CA LEU A 659 1.42 15.11 -5.00
C LEU A 659 2.78 15.57 -4.43
N ASN A 660 3.56 14.65 -3.87
CA ASN A 660 4.88 14.97 -3.35
C ASN A 660 5.83 15.43 -4.46
N SER A 661 5.79 14.79 -5.63
CA SER A 661 6.60 15.20 -6.78
C SER A 661 6.25 16.61 -7.29
N LEU A 662 5.00 17.04 -7.13
CA LEU A 662 4.53 18.36 -7.54
C LEU A 662 4.89 19.46 -6.53
N LEU A 663 4.67 19.18 -5.24
CA LEU A 663 4.73 20.20 -4.18
C LEU A 663 6.03 20.18 -3.38
N ASN A 664 6.75 19.06 -3.39
CA ASN A 664 8.01 18.81 -2.68
C ASN A 664 7.96 19.25 -1.20
N GLN A 665 6.95 18.76 -0.46
CA GLN A 665 6.73 19.14 0.94
C GLN A 665 7.11 17.99 1.88
N VAL A 666 7.98 18.30 2.85
CA VAL A 666 8.49 17.34 3.86
C VAL A 666 7.38 16.55 4.56
N ASN A 667 6.25 17.20 4.88
CA ASN A 667 5.13 16.52 5.54
C ASN A 667 4.48 15.43 4.65
N ILE A 668 4.35 15.68 3.35
CA ILE A 668 3.78 14.71 2.41
C ILE A 668 4.72 13.51 2.28
N GLU A 669 6.02 13.78 2.14
CA GLU A 669 7.06 12.74 2.10
C GLU A 669 7.07 11.88 3.37
N GLN A 670 6.98 12.50 4.55
CA GLN A 670 6.93 11.77 5.83
C GLN A 670 5.70 10.85 5.92
N ILE A 671 4.52 11.33 5.49
CA ILE A 671 3.30 10.52 5.48
C ILE A 671 3.44 9.36 4.48
N TYR A 672 3.97 9.63 3.28
CA TYR A 672 4.26 8.60 2.28
C TYR A 672 5.16 7.49 2.85
N LEU A 673 6.32 7.86 3.40
CA LEU A 673 7.27 6.92 3.98
C LEU A 673 6.67 6.14 5.15
N SER A 674 5.87 6.79 6.01
CA SER A 674 5.15 6.11 7.09
C SER A 674 4.15 5.06 6.59
N CYS A 675 3.45 5.34 5.49
CA CYS A 675 2.54 4.37 4.87
C CYS A 675 3.31 3.17 4.30
N VAL A 676 4.39 3.41 3.56
CA VAL A 676 5.25 2.36 2.99
C VAL A 676 5.86 1.49 4.09
N ALA A 677 6.34 2.11 5.18
CA ALA A 677 6.88 1.39 6.33
C ALA A 677 5.81 0.52 7.03
N SER A 678 4.58 1.02 7.16
CA SER A 678 3.46 0.28 7.75
C SER A 678 3.07 -0.93 6.90
N LEU A 679 3.03 -0.75 5.58
CA LEU A 679 2.77 -1.83 4.63
C LEU A 679 3.89 -2.88 4.64
N SER A 680 5.16 -2.43 4.63
CA SER A 680 6.32 -3.32 4.67
C SER A 680 6.35 -4.15 5.95
N LYS A 681 6.06 -3.53 7.09
CA LYS A 681 5.92 -4.24 8.37
C LYS A 681 4.78 -5.27 8.30
N HIS A 682 3.62 -4.91 7.77
CA HIS A 682 2.50 -5.83 7.65
C HIS A 682 2.86 -7.07 6.82
N LEU A 683 3.55 -6.91 5.69
CA LEU A 683 4.01 -8.02 4.86
C LEU A 683 5.01 -8.93 5.61
N SER A 684 5.93 -8.34 6.37
CA SER A 684 6.85 -9.10 7.21
C SER A 684 6.12 -9.88 8.32
N ASP A 685 5.17 -9.24 9.00
CA ASP A 685 4.35 -9.89 10.05
C ASP A 685 3.53 -11.05 9.46
N GLU A 686 2.97 -10.88 8.26
CA GLU A 686 2.23 -11.96 7.56
C GLU A 686 3.15 -13.11 7.14
N TYR A 687 4.36 -12.81 6.66
CA TYR A 687 5.36 -13.83 6.37
C TYR A 687 5.76 -14.61 7.63
N GLU A 688 6.00 -13.92 8.74
CA GLU A 688 6.32 -14.56 10.01
C GLU A 688 5.16 -15.45 10.50
N LYS A 689 3.91 -14.96 10.46
CA LYS A 689 2.74 -15.78 10.81
C LYS A 689 2.60 -17.00 9.93
N GLY A 690 2.72 -16.84 8.61
CA GLY A 690 2.60 -17.95 7.65
C GLY A 690 3.69 -18.99 7.85
N THR A 691 4.94 -18.57 8.04
CA THR A 691 6.07 -19.48 8.26
C THR A 691 6.02 -20.18 9.62
N LEU A 692 5.68 -19.46 10.70
CA LEU A 692 5.48 -20.06 12.03
C LEU A 692 4.32 -21.07 12.04
N MET A 693 3.24 -20.77 11.34
CA MET A 693 2.10 -21.67 11.21
C MET A 693 2.51 -22.96 10.49
N LEU A 694 3.24 -22.84 9.38
CA LEU A 694 3.74 -24.00 8.65
C LEU A 694 4.75 -24.82 9.47
N ASP A 695 5.68 -24.17 10.17
CA ASP A 695 6.64 -24.85 11.05
C ASP A 695 5.92 -25.71 12.10
N ARG A 696 4.88 -25.16 12.74
CA ARG A 696 4.07 -25.91 13.72
C ARG A 696 3.45 -27.16 13.10
N CYS A 697 2.92 -27.08 11.89
CA CYS A 697 2.32 -28.22 11.21
C CYS A 697 3.35 -29.29 10.79
N LEU A 698 4.63 -28.91 10.66
CA LEU A 698 5.67 -29.80 10.18
C LEU A 698 6.48 -30.51 11.28
N ILE A 699 6.30 -30.16 12.56
CA ILE A 699 6.86 -30.92 13.70
C ILE A 699 6.46 -32.41 13.60
N ASP A 700 7.38 -33.32 13.93
CA ASP A 700 7.30 -34.78 13.68
C ASP A 700 5.98 -35.45 14.05
N GLU A 701 5.34 -35.00 15.14
CA GLU A 701 4.08 -35.58 15.63
C GLU A 701 2.81 -34.95 15.02
N ASN A 702 2.92 -33.77 14.42
CA ASN A 702 1.78 -33.06 13.86
C ASN A 702 1.44 -33.54 12.44
N ILE A 703 0.14 -33.53 12.13
CA ILE A 703 -0.39 -33.86 10.81
C ILE A 703 -0.61 -32.57 10.05
N LEU A 704 -0.03 -32.48 8.84
CA LEU A 704 -0.31 -31.40 7.90
C LEU A 704 -1.61 -31.69 7.17
N THR A 705 -2.57 -30.77 7.23
CA THR A 705 -3.88 -30.94 6.59
C THR A 705 -4.02 -30.11 5.32
N VAL A 706 -5.03 -30.44 4.50
CA VAL A 706 -5.37 -29.63 3.30
C VAL A 706 -5.74 -28.19 3.69
N ASN A 707 -6.35 -27.99 4.86
CA ASN A 707 -6.72 -26.66 5.33
C ASN A 707 -5.49 -25.82 5.65
N ASP A 708 -4.46 -26.44 6.24
CA ASP A 708 -3.20 -25.77 6.55
C ASP A 708 -2.51 -25.28 5.27
N ILE A 709 -2.47 -26.14 4.23
CA ILE A 709 -1.93 -25.76 2.92
C ILE A 709 -2.72 -24.61 2.31
N LYS A 710 -4.05 -24.65 2.35
CA LYS A 710 -4.89 -23.56 1.85
C LYS A 710 -4.64 -22.26 2.60
N GLN A 711 -4.47 -22.33 3.92
CA GLN A 711 -4.13 -21.15 4.72
C GLN A 711 -2.75 -20.59 4.33
N TYR A 712 -1.76 -21.45 4.09
CA TYR A 712 -0.44 -21.03 3.61
C TYR A 712 -0.50 -20.40 2.21
N GLN A 713 -1.31 -20.97 1.30
CA GLN A 713 -1.58 -20.40 -0.03
C GLN A 713 -2.21 -19.01 0.06
N THR A 714 -3.12 -18.77 1.02
CA THR A 714 -3.68 -17.43 1.24
C THR A 714 -2.60 -16.40 1.57
N TYR A 715 -1.61 -16.73 2.41
CA TYR A 715 -0.48 -15.82 2.69
C TYR A 715 0.36 -15.54 1.43
N ILE A 716 0.61 -16.58 0.61
CA ILE A 716 1.31 -16.44 -0.67
C ILE A 716 0.52 -15.54 -1.63
N ASP A 717 -0.79 -15.74 -1.73
CA ASP A 717 -1.67 -14.95 -2.60
C ASP A 717 -1.70 -13.47 -2.18
N HIS A 718 -1.74 -13.20 -0.87
CA HIS A 718 -1.62 -11.83 -0.35
C HIS A 718 -0.26 -11.21 -0.72
N ALA A 719 0.84 -11.94 -0.56
CA ALA A 719 2.17 -11.46 -0.94
C ALA A 719 2.30 -11.23 -2.46
N ASN A 720 1.74 -12.12 -3.28
CA ASN A 720 1.68 -11.98 -4.74
C ASN A 720 0.91 -10.73 -5.17
N GLN A 721 -0.23 -10.46 -4.54
CA GLN A 721 -1.00 -9.24 -4.82
C GLN A 721 -0.23 -7.96 -4.46
N ALA A 722 0.64 -8.02 -3.44
CA ALA A 722 1.49 -6.90 -3.05
C ALA A 722 2.63 -6.61 -4.05
N GLU A 723 2.98 -7.55 -4.94
CA GLU A 723 4.08 -7.35 -5.92
C GLU A 723 3.80 -6.23 -6.92
N GLN A 724 2.54 -5.86 -7.14
CA GLN A 724 2.20 -4.69 -7.96
C GLN A 724 2.77 -3.37 -7.42
N LEU A 725 3.16 -3.32 -6.13
CA LEU A 725 3.76 -2.15 -5.50
C LEU A 725 5.30 -2.12 -5.61
N ARG A 726 5.93 -3.23 -6.04
CA ARG A 726 7.38 -3.42 -5.97
C ARG A 726 8.18 -2.35 -6.69
N ASN A 727 7.84 -2.11 -7.95
CA ASN A 727 8.59 -1.20 -8.82
C ASN A 727 8.37 0.27 -8.46
N ASP A 728 7.26 0.59 -7.81
CA ASP A 728 6.83 1.97 -7.59
C ASP A 728 7.03 2.45 -6.15
N HIS A 729 6.98 1.56 -5.16
CA HIS A 729 6.90 1.95 -3.74
C HIS A 729 7.85 1.20 -2.81
N PHE A 730 8.22 -0.04 -3.13
CA PHE A 730 9.11 -0.82 -2.27
C PHE A 730 10.57 -0.61 -2.63
N ASP A 731 11.41 -0.68 -1.61
CA ASP A 731 12.84 -0.87 -1.80
C ASP A 731 13.19 -2.37 -1.92
N GLU A 732 14.47 -2.66 -2.15
CA GLU A 732 14.98 -4.03 -2.28
C GLU A 732 14.90 -4.84 -0.98
N THR A 733 14.66 -4.20 0.17
CA THR A 733 14.62 -4.85 1.49
C THR A 733 13.25 -5.44 1.83
N VAL A 734 12.19 -4.96 1.18
CA VAL A 734 10.83 -5.44 1.42
C VAL A 734 10.69 -6.88 0.91
N LEU A 735 10.09 -7.75 1.71
CA LEU A 735 9.94 -9.17 1.42
C LEU A 735 9.25 -9.45 0.07
N HIS A 736 9.86 -10.30 -0.76
CA HIS A 736 9.30 -10.77 -2.02
C HIS A 736 8.41 -12.01 -1.81
N SER A 737 7.32 -12.12 -2.55
CA SER A 737 6.38 -13.25 -2.55
C SER A 737 7.08 -14.62 -2.67
N GLY A 738 8.11 -14.70 -3.52
CA GLY A 738 8.94 -15.90 -3.69
C GLY A 738 9.64 -16.39 -2.41
N ALA A 739 9.76 -15.57 -1.37
CA ALA A 739 10.34 -15.98 -0.08
C ALA A 739 9.55 -17.11 0.59
N PHE A 740 8.21 -17.14 0.45
CA PHE A 740 7.37 -18.21 0.97
C PHE A 740 7.69 -19.55 0.30
N ILE A 741 7.84 -19.56 -1.03
CA ILE A 741 8.18 -20.77 -1.78
C ILE A 741 9.59 -21.25 -1.42
N GLN A 742 10.56 -20.33 -1.30
CA GLN A 742 11.92 -20.66 -0.85
C GLN A 742 11.93 -21.24 0.57
N TYR A 743 11.09 -20.71 1.46
CA TYR A 743 10.92 -21.23 2.82
C TYR A 743 10.39 -22.66 2.81
N LEU A 744 9.35 -22.92 2.00
CA LEU A 744 8.78 -24.24 1.82
C LEU A 744 9.80 -25.23 1.24
N PHE A 745 10.63 -24.82 0.25
CA PHE A 745 11.76 -25.62 -0.25
C PHE A 745 12.73 -26.01 0.86
N ARG A 746 13.12 -25.05 1.70
CA ARG A 746 14.03 -25.31 2.83
C ARG A 746 13.45 -26.35 3.79
N LEU A 747 12.14 -26.28 4.06
CA LEU A 747 11.46 -27.23 4.93
C LEU A 747 11.34 -28.62 4.31
N MET A 748 10.96 -28.72 3.03
CA MET A 748 10.86 -30.02 2.35
C MET A 748 12.21 -30.72 2.30
N LYS A 749 13.28 -29.97 2.05
CA LYS A 749 14.65 -30.50 2.10
C LYS A 749 15.05 -31.02 3.48
N LYS A 750 14.63 -30.33 4.55
CA LYS A 750 14.88 -30.78 5.93
C LYS A 750 14.19 -32.13 6.20
N ILE A 751 12.93 -32.28 5.79
CA ILE A 751 12.19 -33.56 5.93
C ILE A 751 12.85 -34.66 5.08
N GLU A 752 13.28 -34.35 3.86
CA GLU A 752 14.02 -35.29 3.02
C GLU A 752 15.33 -35.75 3.69
N ASP A 753 16.09 -34.83 4.30
CA ASP A 753 17.33 -35.14 5.01
C ASP A 753 17.06 -36.01 6.26
N GLU A 754 16.00 -35.74 7.01
CA GLU A 754 15.57 -36.58 8.15
C GLU A 754 15.18 -38.00 7.69
N LEU A 755 14.49 -38.12 6.56
CA LEU A 755 14.10 -39.40 5.97
C LEU A 755 15.28 -40.26 5.48
N LYS A 756 16.45 -39.66 5.18
CA LYS A 756 17.66 -40.41 4.80
C LYS A 756 18.18 -41.29 5.92
N GLU A 757 18.06 -40.87 7.17
CA GLU A 757 18.53 -41.63 8.34
C GLU A 757 17.49 -42.65 8.86
N LYS A 758 16.25 -42.59 8.37
CA LYS A 758 15.14 -43.43 8.84
C LYS A 758 15.10 -44.79 8.16
N ALA A 759 14.77 -45.84 8.93
CA ALA A 759 14.55 -47.18 8.40
C ALA A 759 13.17 -47.29 7.73
N ILE A 760 13.00 -48.28 6.83
CA ILE A 760 11.74 -48.49 6.08
C ILE A 760 10.55 -48.86 6.98
N ASP A 761 10.82 -49.34 8.19
CA ASP A 761 9.84 -49.79 9.17
C ASP A 761 9.57 -48.77 10.29
N ASP A 762 10.20 -47.59 10.25
CA ASP A 762 9.97 -46.52 11.23
C ASP A 762 8.58 -45.87 11.00
N PRO A 763 7.68 -45.87 12.01
CA PRO A 763 6.33 -45.31 11.87
C PRO A 763 6.29 -43.82 11.50
N SER A 764 7.31 -43.03 11.88
CA SER A 764 7.40 -41.59 11.57
C SER A 764 7.56 -41.29 10.07
N VAL A 765 8.00 -42.29 9.29
CA VAL A 765 8.17 -42.18 7.84
C VAL A 765 6.83 -41.90 7.16
N LYS A 766 5.73 -42.52 7.59
CA LYS A 766 4.40 -42.31 6.99
C LYS A 766 4.02 -40.83 7.05
N ASN A 767 4.11 -40.22 8.23
CA ASN A 767 3.74 -38.81 8.41
C ASN A 767 4.59 -37.88 7.52
N SER A 768 5.89 -38.15 7.43
CA SER A 768 6.81 -37.37 6.59
C SER A 768 6.50 -37.50 5.10
N PHE A 769 6.22 -38.72 4.63
CA PHE A 769 5.79 -38.96 3.25
C PHE A 769 4.43 -38.30 2.95
N ASP A 770 3.48 -38.38 3.88
CA ASP A 770 2.17 -37.74 3.75
C ASP A 770 2.29 -36.21 3.63
N LYS A 771 3.17 -35.59 4.43
CA LYS A 771 3.49 -34.15 4.37
C LYS A 771 4.03 -33.76 2.99
N ILE A 772 5.06 -34.45 2.49
CA ILE A 772 5.68 -34.15 1.19
C ILE A 772 4.67 -34.39 0.05
N ARG A 773 3.93 -35.50 0.09
CA ARG A 773 2.87 -35.83 -0.89
C ARG A 773 1.83 -34.71 -0.95
N LEU A 774 1.39 -34.22 0.20
CA LEU A 774 0.39 -33.17 0.27
C LEU A 774 0.92 -31.83 -0.24
N VAL A 775 2.17 -31.48 0.06
CA VAL A 775 2.83 -30.29 -0.50
C VAL A 775 2.95 -30.41 -2.02
N ALA A 776 3.50 -31.49 -2.55
CA ALA A 776 3.66 -31.72 -3.99
C ALA A 776 2.33 -31.67 -4.77
N LYS A 777 1.25 -32.16 -4.16
CA LYS A 777 -0.10 -32.09 -4.76
C LYS A 777 -0.61 -30.66 -4.93
N ASN A 778 -0.24 -29.74 -4.03
CA ASN A 778 -0.73 -28.36 -4.04
C ASN A 778 0.28 -27.37 -4.60
N PHE A 779 1.55 -27.74 -4.66
CA PHE A 779 2.66 -26.97 -5.22
C PHE A 779 3.42 -27.84 -6.23
N PRO A 780 3.08 -27.74 -7.55
CA PRO A 780 3.63 -28.63 -8.57
C PRO A 780 5.15 -28.65 -8.67
N ASP A 781 5.80 -27.53 -8.32
CA ASP A 781 7.26 -27.38 -8.30
C ASP A 781 7.96 -28.39 -7.37
N PHE A 782 7.22 -29.03 -6.46
CA PHE A 782 7.71 -30.00 -5.47
C PHE A 782 7.52 -31.47 -5.89
N SER A 783 7.08 -31.72 -7.13
CA SER A 783 6.84 -33.09 -7.61
C SER A 783 8.14 -33.90 -7.67
N ASN A 784 9.25 -33.27 -8.07
CA ASN A 784 10.56 -33.92 -8.18
C ASN A 784 11.10 -34.36 -6.81
N GLU A 785 10.87 -33.57 -5.77
CA GLU A 785 11.26 -33.84 -4.39
C GLU A 785 10.50 -35.07 -3.86
N TYR A 786 9.20 -35.16 -4.16
CA TYR A 786 8.42 -36.33 -3.81
C TYR A 786 8.92 -37.60 -4.53
N GLU A 787 9.20 -37.52 -5.83
CA GLU A 787 9.78 -38.62 -6.61
C GLU A 787 11.18 -39.02 -6.11
N SER A 788 12.01 -38.05 -5.71
CA SER A 788 13.33 -38.29 -5.11
C SER A 788 13.23 -39.15 -3.85
N VAL A 789 12.29 -38.81 -2.95
CA VAL A 789 12.05 -39.53 -1.71
C VAL A 789 11.50 -40.94 -1.97
N GLN A 790 10.60 -41.10 -2.95
CA GLN A 790 10.13 -42.42 -3.40
C GLN A 790 11.28 -43.28 -3.91
N LYS A 791 12.18 -42.71 -4.72
CA LYS A 791 13.36 -43.41 -5.23
C LYS A 791 14.31 -43.84 -4.11
N LEU A 792 14.59 -42.96 -3.15
CA LEU A 792 15.41 -43.28 -1.96
C LEU A 792 14.86 -44.49 -1.20
N PHE A 793 13.55 -44.53 -0.94
CA PHE A 793 12.94 -45.65 -0.23
C PHE A 793 12.83 -46.91 -1.10
N THR A 794 12.72 -46.77 -2.43
CA THR A 794 12.86 -47.90 -3.35
C THR A 794 14.22 -48.57 -3.19
N GLU A 795 15.31 -47.80 -3.17
CA GLU A 795 16.67 -48.31 -2.98
C GLU A 795 16.86 -48.98 -1.61
N LYS A 796 16.29 -48.39 -0.54
CA LYS A 796 16.29 -49.00 0.81
C LYS A 796 15.52 -50.32 0.86
N ILE A 797 14.37 -50.40 0.19
CA ILE A 797 13.57 -51.64 0.08
C ILE A 797 14.35 -52.73 -0.64
N GLU A 798 14.97 -52.41 -1.79
CA GLU A 798 15.79 -53.38 -2.53
C GLU A 798 17.01 -53.85 -1.73
N THR A 799 17.64 -52.94 -0.97
CA THR A 799 18.75 -53.31 -0.07
C THR A 799 18.30 -54.31 0.99
N GLU A 800 17.13 -54.12 1.61
CA GLU A 800 16.60 -55.04 2.62
C GLU A 800 16.19 -56.40 2.01
N ILE A 801 15.73 -56.41 0.75
CA ILE A 801 15.45 -57.62 -0.03
C ILE A 801 16.74 -58.41 -0.29
N ASP A 802 17.82 -57.73 -0.65
CA ASP A 802 19.10 -58.39 -0.91
C ASP A 802 19.74 -58.93 0.38
N LEU A 803 19.64 -58.20 1.49
CA LEU A 803 20.01 -58.68 2.82
C LEU A 803 19.23 -59.95 3.19
N PHE A 804 17.92 -59.97 2.96
CA PHE A 804 17.10 -61.15 3.17
C PHE A 804 17.62 -62.35 2.36
N LYS A 805 17.84 -62.18 1.04
CA LYS A 805 18.32 -63.27 0.17
C LYS A 805 19.68 -63.78 0.63
N GLU A 806 20.57 -62.89 1.07
CA GLU A 806 21.87 -63.26 1.64
C GLU A 806 21.70 -64.12 2.89
N PHE A 807 20.87 -63.69 3.85
CA PHE A 807 20.59 -64.45 5.08
C PHE A 807 20.03 -65.83 4.78
N ILE A 808 19.05 -65.92 3.87
CA ILE A 808 18.42 -67.19 3.51
C ILE A 808 19.44 -68.12 2.81
N SER A 809 20.28 -67.60 1.92
CA SER A 809 21.32 -68.41 1.23
C SER A 809 22.32 -69.05 2.19
N LYS A 810 22.55 -68.43 3.36
CA LYS A 810 23.45 -68.89 4.43
C LYS A 810 22.73 -69.68 5.55
N ASP A 811 21.45 -70.00 5.37
CA ASP A 811 20.59 -70.67 6.36
C ASP A 811 20.46 -69.90 7.69
N GLN A 812 20.62 -68.57 7.65
CA GLN A 812 20.48 -67.64 8.78
C GLN A 812 19.04 -67.12 8.88
N PHE A 813 18.10 -68.01 9.19
CA PHE A 813 16.66 -67.73 9.14
C PHE A 813 16.21 -66.57 10.03
N GLN A 814 16.83 -66.36 11.21
CA GLN A 814 16.48 -65.25 12.09
C GLN A 814 16.74 -63.88 11.43
N GLY A 815 17.85 -63.73 10.69
CA GLY A 815 18.13 -62.51 9.92
C GLY A 815 17.09 -62.28 8.82
N GLY A 816 16.71 -63.35 8.11
CA GLY A 816 15.66 -63.29 7.11
C GLY A 816 14.30 -62.89 7.68
N VAL A 817 13.89 -63.44 8.83
CA VAL A 817 12.63 -63.06 9.50
C VAL A 817 12.63 -61.60 9.93
N ILE A 818 13.76 -61.08 10.43
CA ILE A 818 13.90 -59.65 10.77
C ILE A 818 13.67 -58.78 9.53
N SER A 819 14.32 -59.09 8.39
CA SER A 819 14.12 -58.37 7.14
C SER A 819 12.68 -58.46 6.61
N MET A 820 12.05 -59.64 6.70
CA MET A 820 10.63 -59.81 6.35
C MET A 820 9.70 -59.01 7.26
N THR A 821 10.02 -58.89 8.56
CA THR A 821 9.26 -58.09 9.51
C THR A 821 9.32 -56.61 9.15
N LYS A 822 10.51 -56.10 8.83
CA LYS A 822 10.68 -54.71 8.38
C LYS A 822 9.89 -54.42 7.11
N LEU A 823 10.00 -55.28 6.10
CA LEU A 823 9.24 -55.12 4.85
C LEU A 823 7.72 -55.23 5.08
N SER A 824 7.27 -56.15 5.94
CA SER A 824 5.86 -56.24 6.31
C SER A 824 5.35 -54.98 7.03
N SER A 825 6.19 -54.33 7.84
CA SER A 825 5.87 -53.04 8.47
C SER A 825 5.80 -51.93 7.42
N ALA A 826 6.79 -51.90 6.51
CA ALA A 826 6.87 -50.96 5.41
C ALA A 826 5.63 -51.00 4.50
N VAL A 827 5.05 -52.18 4.24
CA VAL A 827 3.76 -52.31 3.53
C VAL A 827 2.69 -51.44 4.21
N ASN A 828 2.52 -51.56 5.53
CA ASN A 828 1.48 -50.80 6.24
C ASN A 828 1.76 -49.28 6.24
N ILE A 829 3.03 -48.90 6.33
CA ILE A 829 3.48 -47.49 6.41
C ILE A 829 3.40 -46.81 5.05
N LEU A 830 3.84 -47.48 3.98
CA LEU A 830 4.16 -46.89 2.68
C LEU A 830 3.25 -47.27 1.52
N HIS A 831 2.29 -48.20 1.68
CA HIS A 831 1.46 -48.68 0.55
C HIS A 831 0.81 -47.56 -0.28
N GLU A 832 0.35 -46.48 0.35
CA GLU A 832 -0.30 -45.34 -0.36
C GLU A 832 0.67 -44.44 -1.14
N HIS A 833 1.98 -44.68 -1.04
CA HIS A 833 3.03 -43.84 -1.63
C HIS A 833 3.77 -44.52 -2.78
N PHE A 834 3.45 -45.78 -3.09
CA PHE A 834 4.04 -46.50 -4.21
C PHE A 834 2.93 -46.96 -5.17
N SER A 835 3.30 -47.35 -6.39
CA SER A 835 2.35 -47.93 -7.34
C SER A 835 1.63 -49.13 -6.72
N ASP A 836 0.33 -49.27 -6.99
CA ASP A 836 -0.56 -50.26 -6.37
C ASP A 836 0.11 -51.63 -6.22
N GLY A 837 0.33 -52.04 -4.97
CA GLY A 837 0.85 -53.36 -4.63
C GLY A 837 2.35 -53.55 -4.78
N TYR A 838 3.16 -52.51 -5.05
CA TYR A 838 4.60 -52.66 -5.28
C TYR A 838 5.32 -53.36 -4.12
N ILE A 839 5.13 -52.86 -2.89
CA ILE A 839 5.82 -53.39 -1.71
C ILE A 839 5.20 -54.74 -1.32
N GLU A 840 3.89 -54.87 -1.44
CA GLU A 840 3.14 -56.11 -1.20
C GLU A 840 3.64 -57.25 -2.08
N GLU A 841 3.86 -56.97 -3.36
CA GLU A 841 4.36 -57.93 -4.34
C GLU A 841 5.79 -58.36 -4.00
N LYS A 842 6.65 -57.41 -3.64
CA LYS A 842 8.02 -57.72 -3.20
C LYS A 842 8.03 -58.59 -1.95
N TYR A 843 7.19 -58.27 -0.97
CA TYR A 843 7.03 -59.06 0.25
C TYR A 843 6.47 -60.46 -0.04
N ARG A 844 5.52 -60.59 -0.96
CA ARG A 844 4.99 -61.89 -1.43
C ARG A 844 6.09 -62.74 -2.06
N LEU A 845 6.91 -62.17 -2.93
CA LEU A 845 8.04 -62.87 -3.56
C LEU A 845 9.07 -63.36 -2.54
N LEU A 846 9.29 -62.65 -1.43
CA LEU A 846 10.17 -63.13 -0.36
C LEU A 846 9.62 -64.36 0.36
N LYS A 847 8.29 -64.41 0.60
CA LYS A 847 7.64 -65.61 1.16
C LYS A 847 7.85 -66.82 0.26
N GLU A 848 7.67 -66.64 -1.03
CA GLU A 848 7.89 -67.69 -2.03
C GLU A 848 9.36 -68.12 -2.05
N TYR A 849 10.30 -67.16 -2.05
CA TYR A 849 11.74 -67.44 -2.05
C TYR A 849 12.18 -68.28 -0.84
N LEU A 850 11.72 -67.95 0.37
CA LEU A 850 12.05 -68.74 1.57
C LEU A 850 11.44 -70.14 1.50
N LEU A 851 10.19 -70.26 1.07
CA LEU A 851 9.53 -71.57 0.93
C LEU A 851 10.23 -72.44 -0.12
N ASP A 852 10.63 -71.84 -1.25
CA ASP A 852 11.35 -72.51 -2.32
C ASP A 852 12.76 -72.93 -1.90
N HIS A 853 13.46 -72.13 -1.09
CA HIS A 853 14.75 -72.51 -0.51
C HIS A 853 14.65 -73.76 0.37
N LEU A 854 13.60 -73.86 1.19
CA LEU A 854 13.32 -75.05 2.00
C LEU A 854 12.92 -76.25 1.15
N LYS A 855 12.03 -76.06 0.17
CA LYS A 855 11.60 -77.12 -0.78
C LYS A 855 12.77 -77.63 -1.61
N HIS A 856 13.68 -76.77 -2.04
CA HIS A 856 14.86 -77.16 -2.82
C HIS A 856 15.78 -78.07 -1.99
N SER A 857 15.99 -77.75 -0.71
CA SER A 857 16.73 -78.61 0.22
C SER A 857 16.08 -80.00 0.34
N VAL A 858 14.74 -80.04 0.48
CA VAL A 858 13.99 -81.30 0.51
C VAL A 858 14.14 -82.06 -0.80
N ASN A 859 13.94 -81.44 -1.96
CA ASN A 859 14.06 -82.08 -3.26
C ASN A 859 15.46 -82.65 -3.52
N GLY A 860 16.51 -81.94 -3.09
CA GLY A 860 17.88 -82.45 -3.10
C GLY A 860 18.01 -83.75 -2.32
N SER A 861 17.46 -83.81 -1.10
CA SER A 861 17.42 -85.05 -0.31
C SER A 861 16.59 -86.16 -0.97
N GLN A 862 15.52 -85.81 -1.72
CA GLN A 862 14.70 -86.79 -2.42
C GLN A 862 15.45 -87.53 -3.53
N LEU A 863 16.35 -86.84 -4.24
CA LEU A 863 17.20 -87.47 -5.26
C LEU A 863 18.18 -88.46 -4.65
N ILE A 864 18.67 -88.19 -3.43
CA ILE A 864 19.56 -89.09 -2.70
C ILE A 864 18.84 -90.41 -2.36
N PHE A 865 17.58 -90.34 -1.90
CA PHE A 865 16.79 -91.54 -1.59
C PHE A 865 16.52 -92.45 -2.80
N GLN A 866 16.75 -91.98 -4.04
CA GLN A 866 16.62 -92.77 -5.27
C GLN A 866 17.91 -93.50 -5.64
N LYS A 867 19.04 -93.19 -5.00
CA LYS A 867 20.31 -93.87 -5.26
C LYS A 867 20.23 -95.34 -4.84
N PRO A 868 20.86 -96.26 -5.60
CA PRO A 868 20.89 -97.69 -5.27
C PRO A 868 21.77 -98.01 -4.06
N LYS A 869 22.74 -97.14 -3.73
CA LYS A 869 23.61 -97.25 -2.56
C LYS A 869 23.87 -95.86 -1.99
N LEU A 870 23.82 -95.73 -0.67
CA LEU A 870 24.18 -94.50 0.05
C LEU A 870 25.58 -94.60 0.64
N ASP A 871 26.26 -93.47 0.67
CA ASP A 871 27.53 -93.28 1.38
C ASP A 871 27.40 -92.26 2.53
N GLU A 872 28.48 -92.04 3.26
CA GLU A 872 28.52 -91.05 4.36
C GLU A 872 28.23 -89.62 3.89
N LEU A 873 28.61 -89.28 2.65
CA LEU A 873 28.36 -87.95 2.08
C LEU A 873 26.86 -87.73 1.87
N ASP A 874 26.15 -88.75 1.39
CA ASP A 874 24.72 -88.75 1.16
C ASP A 874 23.92 -88.60 2.47
N ILE A 875 24.30 -89.33 3.53
CA ILE A 875 23.71 -89.17 4.87
C ILE A 875 24.01 -87.79 5.45
N GLY A 876 25.24 -87.30 5.27
CA GLY A 876 25.61 -85.94 5.66
C GLY A 876 24.74 -84.87 4.99
N GLN A 877 24.36 -85.05 3.72
CA GLN A 877 23.46 -84.15 3.01
C GLN A 877 22.00 -84.23 3.51
N ILE A 878 21.51 -85.42 3.87
CA ILE A 878 20.17 -85.59 4.47
C ILE A 878 20.12 -84.92 5.85
N ASN A 879 21.14 -85.14 6.69
CA ASN A 879 21.23 -84.50 8.00
C ASN A 879 21.32 -82.98 7.90
N LYS A 880 22.08 -82.45 6.92
CA LYS A 880 22.11 -81.02 6.63
C LYS A 880 20.74 -80.48 6.23
N CYS A 881 19.94 -81.23 5.47
CA CYS A 881 18.57 -80.85 5.13
C CYS A 881 17.64 -80.84 6.35
N LEU A 882 17.72 -81.85 7.22
CA LEU A 882 16.90 -81.92 8.45
C LEU A 882 17.29 -80.81 9.43
N ASP A 883 18.58 -80.57 9.64
CA ASP A 883 19.10 -79.47 10.45
C ASP A 883 18.63 -78.10 9.93
N LYS A 884 18.63 -77.90 8.60
CA LYS A 884 18.09 -76.68 7.98
C LYS A 884 16.60 -76.49 8.31
N LEU A 885 15.78 -77.54 8.19
CA LEU A 885 14.35 -77.48 8.49
C LEU A 885 14.09 -77.28 9.99
N ASP A 886 14.89 -77.91 10.85
CA ASP A 886 14.81 -77.76 12.30
C ASP A 886 15.20 -76.34 12.75
N LYS A 887 16.26 -75.76 12.17
CA LYS A 887 16.62 -74.35 12.35
C LYS A 887 15.49 -73.41 11.94
N ALA A 888 14.86 -73.65 10.79
CA ALA A 888 13.71 -72.87 10.35
C ALA A 888 12.53 -72.98 11.34
N LEU A 889 12.20 -74.19 11.83
CA LEU A 889 11.12 -74.41 12.81
C LEU A 889 11.39 -73.75 14.17
N GLN A 890 12.65 -73.68 14.58
CA GLN A 890 13.09 -73.05 15.84
C GLN A 890 13.21 -71.53 15.73
N THR A 891 13.13 -70.96 14.52
CA THR A 891 13.25 -69.51 14.30
C THR A 891 12.07 -68.77 14.91
N ILE A 892 12.36 -67.71 15.66
CA ILE A 892 11.35 -66.90 16.34
C ILE A 892 10.55 -66.14 15.28
N ASP A 893 9.24 -66.00 15.47
CA ASP A 893 8.34 -65.23 14.61
C ASP A 893 8.22 -65.66 13.13
N ILE A 894 8.85 -66.75 12.72
CA ILE A 894 8.74 -67.27 11.34
C ILE A 894 7.27 -67.54 10.94
N GLU A 895 6.42 -67.88 11.92
CA GLU A 895 4.98 -68.12 11.74
C GLU A 895 4.17 -66.88 11.34
N LYS A 896 4.70 -65.67 11.59
CA LYS A 896 4.10 -64.41 11.11
C LYS A 896 4.21 -64.27 9.59
N HIS A 897 5.14 -65.00 8.98
CA HIS A 897 5.47 -64.87 7.56
C HIS A 897 5.13 -66.12 6.75
N ILE A 898 5.42 -67.32 7.27
CA ILE A 898 5.20 -68.62 6.62
C ILE A 898 4.62 -69.63 7.62
N SER A 899 3.75 -70.52 7.16
CA SER A 899 3.12 -71.54 8.01
C SER A 899 4.15 -72.52 8.59
N LYS A 900 4.24 -72.61 9.92
CA LYS A 900 5.01 -73.68 10.59
C LYS A 900 4.49 -75.07 10.25
N THR A 901 3.21 -75.22 9.92
CA THR A 901 2.63 -76.50 9.51
C THR A 901 3.23 -76.95 8.18
N GLU A 902 3.40 -76.05 7.21
CA GLU A 902 4.03 -76.37 5.93
C GLU A 902 5.49 -76.80 6.10
N ILE A 903 6.25 -76.13 7.00
CA ILE A 903 7.64 -76.51 7.29
C ILE A 903 7.69 -77.89 7.98
N LYS A 904 6.75 -78.18 8.89
CA LYS A 904 6.62 -79.51 9.53
C LYS A 904 6.29 -80.59 8.51
N GLU A 905 5.41 -80.32 7.55
CA GLU A 905 5.07 -81.25 6.47
C GLU A 905 6.27 -81.54 5.58
N LEU A 906 7.05 -80.52 5.22
CA LEU A 906 8.31 -80.68 4.48
C LEU A 906 9.30 -81.57 5.24
N ARG A 907 9.48 -81.33 6.54
CA ARG A 907 10.31 -82.17 7.41
C ARG A 907 9.79 -83.61 7.50
N GLN A 908 8.49 -83.77 7.73
CA GLN A 908 7.86 -85.08 7.85
C GLN A 908 7.97 -85.89 6.54
N SER A 909 7.95 -85.22 5.38
CA SER A 909 8.16 -85.85 4.08
C SER A 909 9.56 -86.48 3.96
N VAL A 910 10.61 -85.78 4.43
CA VAL A 910 11.98 -86.31 4.47
C VAL A 910 12.09 -87.49 5.45
N VAL A 911 11.58 -87.34 6.67
CA VAL A 911 11.59 -88.39 7.70
C VAL A 911 10.84 -89.64 7.24
N SER A 912 9.66 -89.49 6.65
CA SER A 912 8.86 -90.62 6.12
C SER A 912 9.59 -91.39 5.01
N LYS A 913 10.36 -90.69 4.16
CA LYS A 913 11.19 -91.33 3.14
C LYS A 913 12.38 -92.08 3.76
N MET A 914 13.02 -91.50 4.78
CA MET A 914 14.09 -92.15 5.54
C MET A 914 13.59 -93.43 6.22
N VAL A 915 12.42 -93.40 6.85
CA VAL A 915 11.77 -94.59 7.45
C VAL A 915 11.44 -95.65 6.40
N THR A 916 10.93 -95.24 5.22
CA THR A 916 10.64 -96.16 4.13
C THR A 916 11.92 -96.84 3.62
N LEU A 917 12.99 -96.07 3.45
CA LEU A 917 14.30 -96.59 3.04
C LEU A 917 14.87 -97.57 4.07
N PHE A 918 14.82 -97.22 5.36
CA PHE A 918 15.27 -98.10 6.44
C PHE A 918 14.51 -99.43 6.42
N LYS A 919 13.18 -99.41 6.32
CA LYS A 919 12.35 -100.62 6.19
C LYS A 919 12.71 -101.45 4.96
N ARG A 920 13.00 -100.82 3.82
CA ARG A 920 13.44 -101.50 2.60
C ARG A 920 14.77 -102.21 2.82
N LEU A 921 15.77 -101.53 3.37
CA LEU A 921 17.09 -102.07 3.64
C LEU A 921 17.06 -103.22 4.67
N VAL A 922 16.25 -103.11 5.73
CA VAL A 922 16.01 -104.22 6.68
C VAL A 922 15.44 -105.44 5.94
N GLY A 923 14.39 -105.25 5.13
CA GLY A 923 13.79 -106.34 4.37
C GLY A 923 14.70 -106.96 3.30
N GLU A 924 15.61 -106.18 2.69
CA GLU A 924 16.64 -106.68 1.77
C GLU A 924 17.74 -107.45 2.53
N THR A 925 18.15 -106.96 3.70
CA THR A 925 19.12 -107.63 4.59
C THR A 925 18.59 -108.99 5.04
N GLU A 926 17.32 -109.07 5.45
CA GLU A 926 16.65 -110.33 5.82
C GLU A 926 16.55 -111.33 4.66
N LYS A 927 16.46 -110.85 3.41
CA LYS A 927 16.42 -111.70 2.21
C LYS A 927 17.80 -112.22 1.83
N GLU A 928 18.84 -111.39 1.91
CA GLU A 928 20.22 -111.81 1.61
C GLU A 928 20.82 -112.72 2.67
N PHE A 929 20.42 -112.58 3.94
CA PHE A 929 20.79 -113.48 5.03
C PHE A 929 20.38 -114.96 4.75
N LYS A 930 19.46 -115.19 3.81
CA LYS A 930 18.94 -116.51 3.43
C LYS A 930 19.64 -117.14 2.21
N LYS A 931 20.64 -116.49 1.59
CA LYS A 931 21.37 -117.01 0.42
C LYS A 931 22.76 -117.51 0.80
N GLU A 932 23.19 -118.67 0.27
CA GLU A 932 24.50 -119.29 0.61
C GLU A 932 25.73 -118.45 0.21
N ASP A 933 25.61 -117.56 -0.79
CA ASP A 933 26.72 -116.77 -1.36
C ASP A 933 26.63 -115.23 -1.12
N GLY A 934 25.73 -114.76 -0.26
CA GLY A 934 25.33 -113.34 -0.13
C GLY A 934 26.20 -112.43 0.75
N TRP A 935 27.26 -112.95 1.39
CA TRP A 935 27.98 -112.29 2.49
C TRP A 935 28.54 -110.89 2.17
N GLN A 936 29.02 -110.67 0.95
CA GLN A 936 29.57 -109.38 0.52
C GLN A 936 28.48 -108.31 0.31
N HIS A 937 27.28 -108.74 -0.10
CA HIS A 937 26.12 -107.86 -0.25
C HIS A 937 25.49 -107.53 1.10
N LEU A 938 25.42 -108.52 2.00
CA LEU A 938 24.96 -108.37 3.38
C LEU A 938 25.80 -107.35 4.16
N GLY A 939 27.14 -107.39 4.04
CA GLY A 939 28.02 -106.40 4.66
C GLY A 939 27.76 -104.97 4.19
N ASN A 940 27.46 -104.78 2.90
CA ASN A 940 27.11 -103.47 2.33
C ASN A 940 25.72 -102.96 2.78
N LEU A 941 24.76 -103.86 3.02
CA LEU A 941 23.43 -103.50 3.52
C LEU A 941 23.46 -103.15 5.01
N LEU A 942 24.21 -103.90 5.81
CA LEU A 942 24.42 -103.62 7.24
C LEU A 942 25.13 -102.28 7.45
N GLN A 943 26.14 -101.97 6.62
CA GLN A 943 26.82 -100.67 6.67
C GLN A 943 25.86 -99.51 6.35
N GLN A 944 24.96 -99.67 5.38
CA GLN A 944 23.95 -98.65 5.07
C GLN A 944 22.87 -98.52 6.16
N LEU A 945 22.50 -99.62 6.82
CA LEU A 945 21.59 -99.59 7.97
C LEU A 945 22.20 -98.85 9.15
N ASP A 946 23.48 -99.10 9.45
CA ASP A 946 24.22 -98.43 10.52
C ASP A 946 24.32 -96.92 10.28
N LEU A 947 24.59 -96.53 9.03
CA LEU A 947 24.63 -95.14 8.57
C LEU A 947 23.28 -94.40 8.62
N ILE A 948 22.14 -95.10 8.51
CA ILE A 948 20.80 -94.48 8.61
C ILE A 948 20.30 -94.48 10.06
N GLN A 949 20.80 -95.40 10.88
CA GLN A 949 20.45 -95.53 12.29
C GLN A 949 21.12 -94.46 13.17
N THR A 950 22.30 -93.99 12.77
CA THR A 950 23.00 -92.85 13.35
C THR A 950 22.44 -91.53 12.87
#